data_AF-K2AHE1-F1
#
_entry.id   AF-K2AHE1-F1
#
_cell.length_a   1.000
_cell.length_b   1.000
_cell.length_c   1.000
_cell.angle_alpha   90.00
_cell.angle_beta   90.00
_cell.angle_gamma   90.00
#
_symmetry.space_group_name_H-M   'P 1'
#
loop_
_entity.id
_entity.type
_entity.pdbx_description
1 polymer ?
#
loop_
_entity_poly.entity_id
_entity_poly.type
_entity_poly.pdbx_seq_one_letter_code
_entity_poly.pdbx_strand_id
1 'polypeptide(L)'
;QFISKNKEGYYYLDLNVSIDFDQVIDKKTSNLPENALDDEILQILKEHLSLAENNSDGGYNDTCTWKETRSFREGSFIYEGGKTALIDAKKDYQIVFVSPLFHKCRYKPSENSVVITGKLSDEAIAKLKRLAAAKVLINDNYNRSVIEKKYVNIKKEFIELIMKSYLETGSVEFDGKKKSVKQLISREFKNFDELFSEIKPQALADYFNKAYPSHPKFNCTITRDNISGEFSSALKLIFAKETTGALFSNSKSILNALGLIDETGNLSTVKSDIAQKILEKARKAAGQNIDVNEIIGEFSEKPFGYDALMTQFIMVIMTYNGEISMKAQGGKVVSSSDVENHFSNGVSGFQNIRYIALESEINLQPIINLFTILGLNAAEVRNIGKRINAVQSFRAKYLEIKEMADFVSNKLNSVSFSETGTIDIDGLKKKHELLASIPFDDFEKVKAPSDFKKISYPDDVLKNVKVAFEMLRKLHYFYNEYSSHLQKEIEYTREVNKILAKHNDIFQMDGIKDMISDSFKILANADSLMDNSQLNPLLGKLQQIKKKYIAAYYHAHENFVGEKVDWKSLLDTFESQNFYNLKLLKNVSILNKSRLNKLESEMVAIKGLQCGGFNPDVLENKTLCPRCSFPASTIEHGIQKKITAIETEIDEIYKNFENTILTELNNYKDNLKYLSAAEKKSVEGIIKNSCLPEQIDDKLIVGLNNLFSELESVSINLNEMVQTIFSESQLVDYPTFEKKLNEFKQKLVAGKDLAKIRLKLDEAI
;
A
#
# COMPACT_ATOMS: atom_id res chain seq x y z
N GLN A 1 -14.21 -85.56 -27.64
CA GLN A 1 -14.75 -86.46 -26.60
C GLN A 1 -16.23 -86.17 -26.46
N PHE A 2 -17.10 -87.01 -27.03
CA PHE A 2 -18.52 -87.10 -26.65
C PHE A 2 -19.11 -88.47 -27.01
N ILE A 3 -18.35 -89.40 -27.57
CA ILE A 3 -18.89 -90.67 -28.06
C ILE A 3 -18.69 -91.73 -26.98
N SER A 4 -19.79 -92.14 -26.35
CA SER A 4 -19.85 -93.25 -25.39
C SER A 4 -20.47 -94.48 -26.07
N LYS A 5 -20.06 -95.68 -25.65
CA LYS A 5 -20.54 -96.95 -26.22
C LYS A 5 -21.41 -97.66 -25.18
N ASN A 6 -22.66 -97.98 -25.53
CA ASN A 6 -23.52 -98.75 -24.63
C ASN A 6 -23.19 -100.26 -24.68
N LYS A 7 -23.78 -101.06 -23.78
CA LYS A 7 -23.52 -102.51 -23.67
C LYS A 7 -23.93 -103.30 -24.92
N GLU A 8 -24.80 -102.75 -25.77
CA GLU A 8 -25.23 -103.32 -27.04
C GLU A 8 -24.36 -102.89 -28.23
N GLY A 9 -23.35 -102.04 -27.98
CA GLY A 9 -22.34 -101.66 -28.95
C GLY A 9 -22.63 -100.40 -29.77
N TYR A 10 -23.71 -99.68 -29.48
CA TYR A 10 -24.06 -98.43 -30.14
C TYR A 10 -23.30 -97.25 -29.55
N TYR A 11 -22.78 -96.40 -30.44
CA TYR A 11 -22.09 -95.17 -30.11
C TYR A 11 -23.11 -94.03 -30.02
N TYR A 12 -23.17 -93.33 -28.89
CA TYR A 12 -24.06 -92.18 -28.67
C TYR A 12 -23.29 -90.97 -28.14
N LEU A 13 -23.84 -89.77 -28.39
CA LEU A 13 -23.30 -88.53 -27.87
C LEU A 13 -23.74 -88.35 -26.41
N ASP A 14 -22.81 -88.51 -25.47
CA ASP A 14 -23.06 -88.36 -24.04
C ASP A 14 -22.81 -86.91 -23.61
N LEU A 15 -23.90 -86.16 -23.49
CA LEU A 15 -23.88 -84.73 -23.12
C LEU A 15 -23.65 -84.50 -21.62
N ASN A 16 -23.63 -85.56 -20.79
CA ASN A 16 -23.35 -85.47 -19.35
C ASN A 16 -21.86 -85.64 -19.01
N VAL A 17 -21.01 -85.94 -19.99
CA VAL A 17 -19.55 -86.05 -19.78
C VAL A 17 -18.95 -84.65 -19.71
N SER A 18 -18.74 -84.14 -18.50
CA SER A 18 -17.95 -82.94 -18.29
C SER A 18 -16.45 -83.26 -18.40
N ILE A 19 -15.71 -82.42 -19.12
CA ILE A 19 -14.25 -82.55 -19.21
C ILE A 19 -13.67 -82.15 -17.84
N ASP A 20 -13.02 -83.09 -17.17
CA ASP A 20 -12.22 -82.80 -15.98
C ASP A 20 -10.92 -82.11 -16.38
N PHE A 21 -10.97 -80.78 -16.39
CA PHE A 21 -9.82 -79.96 -16.75
C PHE A 21 -8.65 -80.08 -15.77
N ASP A 22 -8.86 -80.55 -14.53
CA ASP A 22 -7.75 -80.82 -13.60
C ASP A 22 -6.95 -82.03 -14.08
N GLN A 23 -7.62 -83.10 -14.51
CA GLN A 23 -6.95 -84.27 -15.11
C GLN A 23 -6.22 -83.91 -16.42
N VAL A 24 -6.75 -82.98 -17.22
CA VAL A 24 -6.08 -82.52 -18.44
C VAL A 24 -4.77 -81.80 -18.10
N ILE A 25 -4.79 -80.91 -17.11
CA ILE A 25 -3.59 -80.24 -16.61
C ILE A 25 -2.59 -81.27 -16.07
N ASP A 26 -3.07 -82.23 -15.27
CA ASP A 26 -2.22 -83.27 -14.66
C ASP A 26 -1.52 -84.14 -15.71
N LYS A 27 -2.22 -84.56 -16.77
CA LYS A 27 -1.61 -85.31 -17.88
C LYS A 27 -0.52 -84.51 -18.59
N LYS A 28 -0.73 -83.20 -18.79
CA LYS A 28 0.25 -82.33 -19.45
C LYS A 28 1.53 -82.14 -18.62
N THR A 29 1.50 -82.33 -17.29
CA THR A 29 2.71 -82.26 -16.43
C THR A 29 3.81 -83.23 -16.81
N SER A 30 3.48 -84.35 -17.47
CA SER A 30 4.45 -85.36 -17.92
C SER A 30 5.21 -84.95 -19.19
N ASN A 31 4.76 -83.90 -19.89
CA ASN A 31 5.37 -83.41 -21.13
C ASN A 31 5.39 -81.87 -21.13
N LEU A 32 6.41 -81.32 -20.46
CA LEU A 32 6.64 -79.88 -20.35
C LEU A 32 7.90 -79.48 -21.12
N PRO A 33 7.92 -78.27 -21.73
CA PRO A 33 9.15 -77.70 -22.26
C PRO A 33 10.25 -77.60 -21.19
N GLU A 34 11.52 -77.66 -21.62
CA GLU A 34 12.69 -77.77 -20.75
C GLU A 34 12.81 -76.64 -19.70
N ASN A 35 12.32 -75.42 -20.00
CA ASN A 35 12.40 -74.24 -19.12
C ASN A 35 11.07 -73.86 -18.48
N ALA A 36 10.00 -74.62 -18.72
CA ALA A 36 8.64 -74.18 -18.39
C ALA A 36 8.42 -73.90 -16.89
N LEU A 37 9.18 -74.57 -16.01
CA LEU A 37 9.09 -74.35 -14.56
C LEU A 37 9.83 -73.07 -14.13
N ASP A 38 11.03 -72.85 -14.66
CA ASP A 38 11.85 -71.66 -14.38
C ASP A 38 11.19 -70.40 -14.95
N ASP A 39 10.59 -70.50 -16.14
CA ASP A 39 9.86 -69.40 -16.79
C ASP A 39 8.69 -68.91 -15.93
N GLU A 40 7.96 -69.82 -15.27
CA GLU A 40 6.86 -69.45 -14.36
C GLU A 40 7.37 -68.79 -13.07
N ILE A 41 8.47 -69.28 -12.50
CA ILE A 41 9.09 -68.64 -11.31
C ILE A 41 9.58 -67.23 -11.68
N LEU A 42 10.28 -67.10 -12.80
CA LEU A 42 10.78 -65.81 -13.27
C LEU A 42 9.62 -64.84 -13.58
N GLN A 43 8.52 -65.34 -14.17
CA GLN A 43 7.34 -64.53 -14.42
C GLN A 43 6.72 -64.00 -13.12
N ILE A 44 6.62 -64.83 -12.07
CA ILE A 44 6.16 -64.39 -10.75
C ILE A 44 7.10 -63.33 -10.16
N LEU A 45 8.41 -63.53 -10.26
CA LEU A 45 9.40 -62.56 -9.79
C LEU A 45 9.29 -61.22 -10.53
N LYS A 46 9.13 -61.24 -11.85
CA LYS A 46 8.90 -60.04 -12.67
C LYS A 46 7.67 -59.27 -12.24
N GLU A 47 6.56 -59.98 -12.00
CA GLU A 47 5.31 -59.36 -11.57
C GLU A 47 5.41 -58.78 -10.16
N HIS A 48 5.99 -59.51 -9.21
CA HIS A 48 6.12 -59.03 -7.83
C HIS A 48 7.09 -57.86 -7.70
N LEU A 49 8.26 -57.95 -8.36
CA LEU A 49 9.33 -56.95 -8.25
C LEU A 49 9.22 -55.82 -9.30
N SER A 50 8.16 -55.82 -10.11
CA SER A 50 7.96 -54.88 -11.22
C SER A 50 9.18 -54.77 -12.15
N LEU A 51 9.81 -55.91 -12.46
CA LEU A 51 11.00 -55.94 -13.31
C LEU A 51 10.58 -55.65 -14.77
N ALA A 52 11.08 -54.54 -15.31
CA ALA A 52 10.86 -54.12 -16.69
C ALA A 52 11.62 -55.02 -17.70
N GLU A 53 11.70 -54.60 -18.98
CA GLU A 53 12.39 -55.37 -20.03
C GLU A 53 13.84 -55.73 -19.68
N ASN A 54 14.30 -56.88 -20.18
CA ASN A 54 15.66 -57.34 -20.01
C ASN A 54 16.64 -56.29 -20.56
N ASN A 55 17.64 -55.94 -19.77
CA ASN A 55 18.78 -55.20 -20.24
C ASN A 55 19.51 -56.00 -21.34
N SER A 56 20.26 -55.31 -22.20
CA SER A 56 21.06 -55.94 -23.27
C SER A 56 22.08 -56.98 -22.78
N ASP A 57 22.42 -56.95 -21.50
CA ASP A 57 23.29 -57.89 -20.80
C ASP A 57 22.56 -59.13 -20.22
N GLY A 58 21.23 -59.17 -20.29
CA GLY A 58 20.38 -60.28 -19.82
C GLY A 58 19.84 -60.12 -18.40
N GLY A 59 20.16 -59.04 -17.68
CA GLY A 59 19.66 -58.75 -16.33
C GLY A 59 18.43 -57.84 -16.29
N TYR A 60 17.87 -57.62 -15.11
CA TYR A 60 16.77 -56.69 -14.88
C TYR A 60 17.23 -55.49 -14.05
N ASN A 61 16.74 -54.29 -14.34
CA ASN A 61 17.03 -53.13 -13.49
C ASN A 61 16.40 -53.30 -12.13
N ASP A 62 17.17 -53.03 -11.08
CA ASP A 62 16.75 -53.15 -9.70
C ASP A 62 17.06 -51.88 -8.90
N THR A 63 16.30 -51.65 -7.85
CA THR A 63 16.54 -50.55 -6.91
C THR A 63 16.57 -51.05 -5.47
N CYS A 64 17.43 -50.43 -4.67
CA CYS A 64 17.57 -50.72 -3.24
C CYS A 64 17.51 -49.42 -2.46
N THR A 65 16.68 -49.39 -1.42
CA THR A 65 16.65 -48.29 -0.47
C THR A 65 17.87 -48.31 0.43
N TRP A 66 18.38 -47.15 0.77
CA TRP A 66 19.52 -46.95 1.65
C TRP A 66 19.05 -46.15 2.87
N LYS A 67 18.83 -46.85 3.99
CA LYS A 67 18.10 -46.32 5.15
C LYS A 67 18.87 -45.20 5.87
N GLU A 68 20.19 -45.30 5.94
CA GLU A 68 21.07 -44.38 6.67
C GLU A 68 21.11 -42.99 6.03
N THR A 69 21.01 -42.92 4.69
CA THR A 69 20.99 -41.66 3.93
C THR A 69 19.59 -41.25 3.50
N ARG A 70 18.59 -42.12 3.71
CA ARG A 70 17.22 -42.00 3.18
C ARG A 70 17.20 -41.80 1.66
N SER A 71 18.12 -42.47 0.96
CA SER A 71 18.27 -42.42 -0.49
C SER A 71 18.09 -43.81 -1.11
N PHE A 72 18.49 -44.00 -2.36
CA PHE A 72 18.45 -45.27 -3.06
C PHE A 72 19.71 -45.49 -3.90
N ARG A 73 19.96 -46.73 -4.30
CA ARG A 73 20.97 -47.12 -5.31
C ARG A 73 20.34 -47.99 -6.37
N GLU A 74 20.94 -47.99 -7.56
CA GLU A 74 20.51 -48.84 -8.67
C GLU A 74 21.46 -50.03 -8.83
N GLY A 75 20.87 -51.20 -9.05
CA GLY A 75 21.58 -52.44 -9.28
C GLY A 75 20.95 -53.26 -10.38
N SER A 76 21.39 -54.51 -10.46
CA SER A 76 20.83 -55.49 -11.38
C SER A 76 20.29 -56.70 -10.65
N PHE A 77 19.07 -57.09 -10.97
CA PHE A 77 18.47 -58.35 -10.58
C PHE A 77 18.75 -59.42 -11.64
N ILE A 78 19.25 -60.57 -11.20
CA ILE A 78 19.71 -61.67 -12.05
C ILE A 78 18.97 -62.93 -11.61
N TYR A 79 18.32 -63.60 -12.56
CA TYR A 79 17.75 -64.92 -12.36
C TYR A 79 18.73 -65.99 -12.86
N GLU A 80 19.23 -66.84 -11.96
CA GLU A 80 20.24 -67.84 -12.26
C GLU A 80 19.64 -69.25 -12.35
N GLY A 81 19.40 -69.72 -13.58
CA GLY A 81 18.92 -71.07 -13.89
C GLY A 81 19.94 -71.97 -14.61
N GLY A 82 21.22 -71.57 -14.67
CA GLY A 82 22.29 -72.37 -15.29
C GLY A 82 22.46 -72.23 -16.81
N LYS A 83 21.54 -71.56 -17.50
CA LYS A 83 21.46 -71.54 -18.98
C LYS A 83 21.81 -70.20 -19.63
N THR A 84 21.79 -69.10 -18.87
CA THR A 84 22.20 -67.76 -19.33
C THR A 84 23.71 -67.58 -19.24
N ALA A 85 24.31 -66.72 -20.05
CA ALA A 85 25.69 -66.28 -19.84
C ALA A 85 25.82 -65.58 -18.46
N LEU A 86 27.00 -65.62 -17.86
CA LEU A 86 27.26 -64.85 -16.65
C LEU A 86 27.12 -63.36 -16.97
N ILE A 87 26.24 -62.70 -16.22
CA ILE A 87 25.93 -61.28 -16.38
C ILE A 87 26.86 -60.52 -15.44
N ASP A 88 27.80 -59.79 -16.00
CA ASP A 88 28.63 -58.85 -15.25
C ASP A 88 28.03 -57.44 -15.40
N ALA A 89 26.97 -57.17 -14.65
CA ALA A 89 26.32 -55.87 -14.68
C ALA A 89 27.19 -54.83 -13.97
N LYS A 90 27.62 -53.80 -14.68
CA LYS A 90 28.45 -52.67 -14.19
C LYS A 90 27.69 -51.67 -13.29
N LYS A 91 26.60 -52.08 -12.65
CA LYS A 91 25.83 -51.23 -11.73
C LYS A 91 26.39 -51.32 -10.30
N ASP A 92 25.81 -50.58 -9.36
CA ASP A 92 26.36 -50.47 -8.00
C ASP A 92 26.39 -51.81 -7.25
N TYR A 93 25.36 -52.64 -7.46
CA TYR A 93 25.21 -53.95 -6.84
C TYR A 93 24.46 -54.94 -7.76
N GLN A 94 24.53 -56.22 -7.39
CA GLN A 94 23.85 -57.31 -8.06
C GLN A 94 23.05 -58.14 -7.05
N ILE A 95 21.84 -58.54 -7.43
CA ILE A 95 20.99 -59.46 -6.68
C ILE A 95 20.78 -60.71 -7.55
N VAL A 96 21.37 -61.81 -7.13
CA VAL A 96 21.28 -63.09 -7.84
C VAL A 96 20.27 -63.98 -7.15
N PHE A 97 19.11 -64.17 -7.77
CA PHE A 97 18.14 -65.17 -7.34
C PHE A 97 18.43 -66.49 -8.05
N VAL A 98 18.93 -67.48 -7.32
CA VAL A 98 19.22 -68.80 -7.86
C VAL A 98 17.91 -69.58 -7.95
N SER A 99 17.62 -70.13 -9.13
CA SER A 99 16.45 -70.99 -9.29
C SER A 99 16.47 -72.10 -8.24
N PRO A 100 15.35 -72.35 -7.55
CA PRO A 100 15.29 -73.44 -6.57
C PRO A 100 15.35 -74.83 -7.23
N LEU A 101 15.27 -74.90 -8.56
CA LEU A 101 15.45 -76.13 -9.35
C LEU A 101 16.91 -76.35 -9.76
N PHE A 102 17.78 -75.36 -9.52
CA PHE A 102 19.17 -75.39 -9.94
C PHE A 102 20.12 -75.47 -8.74
N HIS A 103 21.01 -76.47 -8.76
CA HIS A 103 21.83 -76.80 -7.59
C HIS A 103 23.25 -76.21 -7.60
N LYS A 104 23.66 -75.53 -8.66
CA LYS A 104 25.04 -75.05 -8.84
C LYS A 104 25.09 -73.56 -9.17
N CYS A 105 25.01 -72.69 -8.16
CA CYS A 105 25.18 -71.25 -8.38
C CYS A 105 26.55 -70.94 -9.00
N ARG A 106 26.54 -70.22 -10.14
CA ARG A 106 27.75 -69.80 -10.86
C ARG A 106 28.27 -68.43 -10.39
N TYR A 107 27.45 -67.66 -9.68
CA TYR A 107 27.80 -66.36 -9.12
C TYR A 107 28.44 -66.49 -7.74
N LYS A 108 29.48 -65.70 -7.50
CA LYS A 108 30.15 -65.66 -6.20
C LYS A 108 29.62 -64.47 -5.38
N PRO A 109 29.17 -64.68 -4.13
CA PRO A 109 28.75 -63.58 -3.27
C PRO A 109 29.95 -62.68 -2.92
N SER A 110 29.71 -61.37 -2.85
CA SER A 110 30.70 -60.33 -2.51
C SER A 110 30.03 -59.23 -1.67
N GLU A 111 30.74 -58.14 -1.36
CA GLU A 111 30.17 -56.97 -0.68
C GLU A 111 29.04 -56.30 -1.47
N ASN A 112 29.04 -56.41 -2.80
CA ASN A 112 28.05 -55.82 -3.70
C ASN A 112 27.29 -56.84 -4.55
N SER A 113 27.46 -58.14 -4.29
CA SER A 113 26.75 -59.22 -4.97
C SER A 113 26.09 -60.12 -3.93
N VAL A 114 24.76 -60.07 -3.90
CA VAL A 114 23.94 -60.83 -2.94
C VAL A 114 23.34 -62.02 -3.66
N VAL A 115 23.63 -63.23 -3.17
CA VAL A 115 23.12 -64.49 -3.72
C VAL A 115 22.02 -65.02 -2.81
N ILE A 116 20.84 -65.23 -3.37
CA ILE A 116 19.67 -65.79 -2.68
C ILE A 116 19.39 -67.17 -3.23
N THR A 117 19.30 -68.14 -2.32
CA THR A 117 19.00 -69.54 -2.64
C THR A 117 17.84 -70.03 -1.78
N GLY A 118 17.08 -70.99 -2.29
CA GLY A 118 16.02 -71.67 -1.55
C GLY A 118 15.73 -73.03 -2.17
N LYS A 119 15.02 -73.89 -1.43
CA LYS A 119 14.57 -75.19 -1.93
C LYS A 119 13.05 -75.24 -1.88
N LEU A 120 12.43 -75.77 -2.93
CA LEU A 120 10.99 -76.04 -2.94
C LEU A 120 10.69 -77.35 -2.22
N SER A 121 9.56 -77.40 -1.52
CA SER A 121 9.00 -78.66 -1.04
C SER A 121 8.47 -79.51 -2.21
N ASP A 122 8.31 -80.81 -2.01
CA ASP A 122 7.75 -81.71 -3.04
C ASP A 122 6.35 -81.27 -3.48
N GLU A 123 5.55 -80.77 -2.54
CA GLU A 123 4.23 -80.19 -2.81
C GLU A 123 4.31 -78.95 -3.71
N ALA A 124 5.26 -78.05 -3.42
CA ALA A 124 5.48 -76.85 -4.23
C ALA A 124 5.95 -77.21 -5.65
N ILE A 125 6.82 -78.22 -5.79
CA ILE A 125 7.27 -78.73 -7.10
C ILE A 125 6.09 -79.32 -7.89
N ALA A 126 5.24 -80.13 -7.25
CA ALA A 126 4.06 -80.70 -7.90
C ALA A 126 3.11 -79.60 -8.39
N LYS A 127 2.87 -78.56 -7.57
CA LYS A 127 2.04 -77.41 -7.95
C LYS A 127 2.67 -76.57 -9.08
N LEU A 128 3.98 -76.35 -9.05
CA LEU A 128 4.70 -75.66 -10.13
C LEU A 128 4.57 -76.39 -11.47
N LYS A 129 4.68 -77.73 -11.47
CA LYS A 129 4.46 -78.54 -12.68
C LYS A 129 3.05 -78.36 -13.23
N ARG A 130 2.02 -78.35 -12.37
CA ARG A 130 0.63 -78.08 -12.78
C ARG A 130 0.45 -76.65 -13.31
N LEU A 131 1.12 -75.68 -12.70
CA LEU A 131 1.10 -74.28 -13.14
C LEU A 131 1.68 -74.13 -14.56
N ALA A 132 2.87 -74.68 -14.80
CA ALA A 132 3.51 -74.69 -16.10
C ALA A 132 2.68 -75.45 -17.15
N ALA A 133 2.10 -76.60 -16.78
CA ALA A 133 1.20 -77.36 -17.64
C ALA A 133 -0.03 -76.55 -18.07
N ALA A 134 -0.66 -75.83 -17.13
CA ALA A 134 -1.77 -74.95 -17.43
C ALA A 134 -1.35 -73.80 -18.35
N LYS A 135 -0.15 -73.21 -18.16
CA LYS A 135 0.37 -72.18 -19.07
C LYS A 135 0.56 -72.68 -20.49
N VAL A 136 1.16 -73.87 -20.66
CA VAL A 136 1.36 -74.45 -21.99
C VAL A 136 0.01 -74.67 -22.68
N LEU A 137 -1.01 -75.17 -21.98
CA LEU A 137 -2.36 -75.34 -22.53
C LEU A 137 -3.01 -74.01 -22.92
N ILE A 138 -2.76 -72.93 -22.17
CA ILE A 138 -3.21 -71.57 -22.52
C ILE A 138 -2.53 -71.10 -23.81
N ASN A 139 -1.22 -71.30 -23.94
CA ASN A 139 -0.45 -70.94 -25.14
C ASN A 139 -0.90 -71.76 -26.37
N ASP A 140 -1.27 -73.03 -26.16
CA ASP A 140 -1.85 -73.92 -27.18
C ASP A 140 -3.32 -73.54 -27.53
N ASN A 141 -3.88 -72.48 -26.92
CA ASN A 141 -5.28 -72.03 -27.02
C ASN A 141 -6.33 -73.10 -26.65
N TYR A 142 -5.97 -74.10 -25.84
CA TYR A 142 -6.89 -75.17 -25.43
C TYR A 142 -7.84 -74.70 -24.33
N ASN A 143 -9.15 -74.59 -24.63
CA ASN A 143 -10.19 -74.19 -23.67
C ASN A 143 -9.78 -72.98 -22.80
N ARG A 144 -9.17 -71.99 -23.46
CA ARG A 144 -8.38 -70.92 -22.86
C ARG A 144 -9.05 -70.24 -21.66
N SER A 145 -10.31 -69.82 -21.79
CA SER A 145 -11.02 -69.13 -20.71
C SER A 145 -11.16 -69.97 -19.42
N VAL A 146 -11.34 -71.29 -19.55
CA VAL A 146 -11.47 -72.19 -18.40
C VAL A 146 -10.10 -72.48 -17.78
N ILE A 147 -9.09 -72.74 -18.61
CA ILE A 147 -7.72 -73.00 -18.14
C ILE A 147 -7.10 -71.75 -17.52
N GLU A 148 -7.36 -70.54 -18.03
CA GLU A 148 -6.91 -69.28 -17.44
C GLU A 148 -7.43 -69.10 -16.00
N LYS A 149 -8.71 -69.39 -15.75
CA LYS A 149 -9.28 -69.34 -14.39
C LYS A 149 -8.59 -70.34 -13.46
N LYS A 150 -8.31 -71.56 -13.94
CA LYS A 150 -7.56 -72.56 -13.17
C LYS A 150 -6.11 -72.14 -12.93
N TYR A 151 -5.44 -71.59 -13.94
CA TYR A 151 -4.08 -71.08 -13.86
C TYR A 151 -3.94 -70.02 -12.77
N VAL A 152 -4.87 -69.06 -12.68
CA VAL A 152 -4.86 -68.03 -11.62
C VAL A 152 -4.95 -68.65 -10.22
N ASN A 153 -5.81 -69.64 -10.01
CA ASN A 153 -5.94 -70.32 -8.72
C ASN A 153 -4.68 -71.13 -8.38
N ILE A 154 -4.17 -71.92 -9.32
CA ILE A 154 -2.94 -72.70 -9.14
C ILE A 154 -1.74 -71.78 -8.86
N LYS A 155 -1.68 -70.62 -9.53
CA LYS A 155 -0.63 -69.61 -9.32
C LYS A 155 -0.67 -69.08 -7.89
N LYS A 156 -1.86 -68.75 -7.37
CA LYS A 156 -2.03 -68.28 -5.99
C LYS A 156 -1.55 -69.32 -4.97
N GLU A 157 -1.99 -70.57 -5.12
CA GLU A 157 -1.56 -71.68 -4.24
C GLU A 157 -0.04 -71.91 -4.32
N PHE A 158 0.54 -71.87 -5.52
CA PHE A 158 1.98 -72.01 -5.70
C PHE A 158 2.74 -70.86 -5.04
N ILE A 159 2.27 -69.61 -5.15
CA ILE A 159 2.87 -68.45 -4.48
C ILE A 159 2.92 -68.67 -2.96
N GLU A 160 1.83 -69.12 -2.34
CA GLU A 160 1.81 -69.43 -0.90
C GLU A 160 2.86 -70.50 -0.52
N LEU A 161 2.98 -71.55 -1.33
CA LEU A 161 3.94 -72.63 -1.10
C LEU A 161 5.41 -72.22 -1.31
N ILE A 162 5.72 -71.42 -2.32
CA ILE A 162 7.10 -70.91 -2.53
C ILE A 162 7.49 -69.92 -1.45
N MET A 163 6.58 -69.06 -0.97
CA MET A 163 6.86 -68.15 0.16
C MET A 163 7.20 -68.94 1.42
N LYS A 164 6.38 -69.95 1.77
CA LYS A 164 6.65 -70.85 2.90
C LYS A 164 8.00 -71.57 2.76
N SER A 165 8.28 -72.09 1.56
CA SER A 165 9.54 -72.78 1.26
C SER A 165 10.76 -71.87 1.47
N TYR A 166 10.69 -70.61 1.04
CA TYR A 166 11.77 -69.64 1.23
C TYR A 166 11.88 -69.12 2.67
N LEU A 167 10.79 -69.08 3.42
CA LEU A 167 10.82 -68.78 4.86
C LEU A 167 11.55 -69.87 5.66
N GLU A 168 11.36 -71.14 5.29
CA GLU A 168 11.94 -72.30 5.98
C GLU A 168 13.37 -72.62 5.51
N THR A 169 13.63 -72.57 4.21
CA THR A 169 14.88 -73.06 3.60
C THR A 169 15.74 -71.99 2.94
N GLY A 170 15.21 -70.76 2.80
CA GLY A 170 15.90 -69.68 2.11
C GLY A 170 17.16 -69.22 2.83
N SER A 171 18.22 -68.98 2.06
CA SER A 171 19.47 -68.41 2.56
C SER A 171 19.99 -67.30 1.66
N VAL A 172 20.56 -66.28 2.28
CA VAL A 172 21.12 -65.09 1.66
C VAL A 172 22.61 -65.06 1.98
N GLU A 173 23.42 -65.04 0.94
CA GLU A 173 24.88 -64.97 1.01
C GLU A 173 25.38 -63.65 0.45
N PHE A 174 26.15 -62.91 1.24
CA PHE A 174 26.77 -61.63 0.90
C PHE A 174 27.97 -61.37 1.80
N ASP A 175 29.00 -60.70 1.30
CA ASP A 175 30.15 -60.27 2.13
C ASP A 175 30.76 -61.39 3.01
N GLY A 176 30.89 -62.61 2.45
CA GLY A 176 31.38 -63.79 3.18
C GLY A 176 30.48 -64.29 4.32
N LYS A 177 29.31 -63.68 4.53
CA LYS A 177 28.29 -64.06 5.50
C LYS A 177 27.20 -64.87 4.82
N LYS A 178 26.72 -65.92 5.50
CA LYS A 178 25.54 -66.70 5.11
C LYS A 178 24.51 -66.60 6.22
N LYS A 179 23.35 -66.01 5.91
CA LYS A 179 22.23 -65.85 6.85
C LYS A 179 20.98 -66.54 6.29
N SER A 180 20.14 -67.09 7.16
CA SER A 180 18.84 -67.58 6.72
C SER A 180 17.88 -66.41 6.49
N VAL A 181 16.89 -66.58 5.62
CA VAL A 181 15.85 -65.56 5.38
C VAL A 181 15.18 -65.14 6.68
N LYS A 182 14.87 -66.10 7.57
CA LYS A 182 14.26 -65.87 8.88
C LYS A 182 15.06 -64.97 9.81
N GLN A 183 16.39 -64.88 9.64
CA GLN A 183 17.25 -63.99 10.42
C GLN A 183 17.29 -62.55 9.89
N LEU A 184 16.87 -62.33 8.63
CA LEU A 184 16.94 -61.05 7.95
C LEU A 184 15.59 -60.34 7.87
N ILE A 185 14.49 -61.04 8.07
CA ILE A 185 13.15 -60.45 8.06
C ILE A 185 12.67 -60.17 9.48
N SER A 186 11.91 -59.09 9.63
CA SER A 186 11.27 -58.65 10.87
C SER A 186 9.82 -59.13 11.02
N ARG A 187 9.20 -59.53 9.90
CA ARG A 187 7.82 -60.03 9.81
C ARG A 187 7.71 -61.05 8.66
N GLU A 188 6.66 -61.85 8.69
CA GLU A 188 6.35 -62.75 7.58
C GLU A 188 5.99 -61.93 6.32
N PHE A 189 6.49 -62.40 5.17
CA PHE A 189 6.31 -61.78 3.86
C PHE A 189 5.24 -62.51 3.05
N LYS A 190 4.43 -61.77 2.31
CA LYS A 190 3.35 -62.30 1.47
C LYS A 190 3.77 -62.49 0.01
N ASN A 191 4.80 -61.78 -0.42
CA ASN A 191 5.32 -61.81 -1.78
C ASN A 191 6.84 -61.54 -1.77
N PHE A 192 7.46 -61.63 -2.96
CA PHE A 192 8.89 -61.41 -3.10
C PHE A 192 9.27 -59.94 -2.88
N ASP A 193 8.44 -58.96 -3.25
CA ASP A 193 8.75 -57.54 -3.03
C ASP A 193 8.95 -57.19 -1.55
N GLU A 194 8.06 -57.67 -0.67
CA GLU A 194 8.19 -57.52 0.78
C GLU A 194 9.48 -58.17 1.30
N LEU A 195 9.80 -59.39 0.82
CA LEU A 195 11.00 -60.12 1.19
C LEU A 195 12.28 -59.36 0.80
N PHE A 196 12.35 -58.92 -0.46
CA PHE A 196 13.53 -58.22 -0.99
C PHE A 196 13.69 -56.82 -0.40
N SER A 197 12.59 -56.13 -0.08
CA SER A 197 12.61 -54.82 0.59
C SER A 197 13.23 -54.87 2.00
N GLU A 198 13.19 -56.02 2.67
CA GLU A 198 13.86 -56.21 3.97
C GLU A 198 15.29 -56.73 3.84
N ILE A 199 15.55 -57.63 2.89
CA ILE A 199 16.87 -58.25 2.68
C ILE A 199 17.87 -57.27 2.07
N LYS A 200 17.52 -56.59 0.96
CA LYS A 200 18.50 -55.80 0.18
C LYS A 200 19.15 -54.69 1.03
N PRO A 201 18.40 -53.86 1.78
CA PRO A 201 19.02 -52.79 2.57
C PRO A 201 19.96 -53.33 3.64
N GLN A 202 19.64 -54.46 4.28
CA GLN A 202 20.49 -55.06 5.30
C GLN A 202 21.75 -55.71 4.73
N ALA A 203 21.66 -56.30 3.54
CA ALA A 203 22.78 -56.94 2.88
C ALA A 203 23.77 -55.91 2.31
N LEU A 204 23.28 -54.77 1.82
CA LEU A 204 24.06 -53.80 1.05
C LEU A 204 24.44 -52.52 1.83
N ALA A 205 23.85 -52.27 3.00
CA ALA A 205 24.11 -51.04 3.77
C ALA A 205 25.59 -50.80 4.06
N ASP A 206 26.32 -51.81 4.55
CA ASP A 206 27.74 -51.69 4.86
C ASP A 206 28.56 -51.31 3.62
N TYR A 207 28.25 -51.94 2.48
CA TYR A 207 28.90 -51.64 1.20
C TYR A 207 28.58 -50.21 0.74
N PHE A 208 27.31 -49.78 0.77
CA PHE A 208 26.94 -48.42 0.36
C PHE A 208 27.63 -47.35 1.22
N ASN A 209 27.65 -47.53 2.54
CA ASN A 209 28.31 -46.62 3.49
C ASN A 209 29.83 -46.52 3.24
N LYS A 210 30.49 -47.64 2.92
CA LYS A 210 31.92 -47.70 2.62
C LYS A 210 32.26 -47.13 1.23
N ALA A 211 31.43 -47.43 0.23
CA ALA A 211 31.67 -47.06 -1.15
C ALA A 211 31.33 -45.60 -1.45
N TYR A 212 30.32 -45.04 -0.78
CA TYR A 212 29.82 -43.68 -1.05
C TYR A 212 29.75 -42.81 0.22
N PRO A 213 30.88 -42.57 0.90
CA PRO A 213 30.89 -41.81 2.14
C PRO A 213 30.48 -40.34 1.97
N SER A 214 30.50 -39.81 0.74
CA SER A 214 30.13 -38.42 0.42
C SER A 214 28.71 -38.29 -0.15
N HIS A 215 27.88 -39.33 -0.07
CA HIS A 215 26.50 -39.26 -0.51
C HIS A 215 25.64 -38.39 0.44
N PRO A 216 24.70 -37.57 -0.07
CA PRO A 216 23.85 -36.69 0.73
C PRO A 216 22.96 -37.50 1.67
N LYS A 217 22.73 -36.96 2.87
CA LYS A 217 21.81 -37.52 3.87
C LYS A 217 20.53 -36.71 3.89
N PHE A 218 19.45 -37.27 3.37
CA PHE A 218 18.15 -36.61 3.32
C PHE A 218 17.35 -36.83 4.60
N ASN A 219 16.48 -35.89 4.95
CA ASN A 219 15.48 -36.08 6.00
C ASN A 219 14.15 -36.61 5.46
N CYS A 220 13.92 -36.59 4.15
CA CYS A 220 12.83 -37.30 3.47
C CYS A 220 13.40 -38.51 2.72
N THR A 221 12.59 -39.56 2.54
CA THR A 221 13.01 -40.73 1.77
C THR A 221 12.94 -40.44 0.29
N ILE A 222 14.09 -40.42 -0.38
CA ILE A 222 14.22 -40.32 -1.83
C ILE A 222 14.34 -41.73 -2.41
N THR A 223 13.49 -42.05 -3.38
CA THR A 223 13.46 -43.31 -4.13
C THR A 223 13.56 -43.02 -5.62
N ARG A 224 13.82 -44.07 -6.42
CA ARG A 224 13.89 -43.93 -7.88
C ARG A 224 12.60 -43.36 -8.48
N ASP A 225 11.46 -43.69 -7.88
CA ASP A 225 10.14 -43.29 -8.37
C ASP A 225 9.75 -41.87 -7.97
N ASN A 226 10.17 -41.40 -6.78
CA ASN A 226 9.75 -40.10 -6.27
C ASN A 226 10.73 -38.96 -6.56
N ILE A 227 12.00 -39.24 -6.87
CA ILE A 227 13.05 -38.22 -6.98
C ILE A 227 12.69 -37.10 -7.95
N SER A 228 12.12 -37.43 -9.12
CA SER A 228 11.70 -36.45 -10.11
C SER A 228 10.61 -35.51 -9.58
N GLY A 229 9.63 -36.06 -8.85
CA GLY A 229 8.52 -35.31 -8.26
C GLY A 229 8.95 -34.41 -7.11
N GLU A 230 9.76 -34.95 -6.18
CA GLU A 230 10.27 -34.21 -5.01
C GLU A 230 11.17 -33.03 -5.43
N PHE A 231 12.09 -33.26 -6.36
CA PHE A 231 13.01 -32.22 -6.84
C PHE A 231 12.28 -31.17 -7.70
N SER A 232 11.32 -31.59 -8.54
CA SER A 232 10.48 -30.65 -9.29
C SER A 232 9.63 -29.77 -8.37
N SER A 233 9.08 -30.34 -7.30
CA SER A 233 8.30 -29.60 -6.30
C SER A 233 9.18 -28.59 -5.56
N ALA A 234 10.42 -28.98 -5.21
CA ALA A 234 11.40 -28.07 -4.63
C ALA A 234 11.74 -26.89 -5.56
N LEU A 235 11.96 -27.12 -6.86
CA LEU A 235 12.20 -26.04 -7.83
C LEU A 235 11.01 -25.07 -7.93
N LYS A 236 9.79 -25.59 -8.02
CA LYS A 236 8.58 -24.76 -8.10
C LYS A 236 8.44 -23.83 -6.90
N LEU A 237 8.71 -24.33 -5.70
CA LEU A 237 8.66 -23.53 -4.48
C LEU A 237 9.74 -22.43 -4.45
N ILE A 238 10.95 -22.74 -4.95
CA ILE A 238 12.03 -21.75 -5.06
C ILE A 238 11.63 -20.61 -6.00
N PHE A 239 11.01 -20.93 -7.14
CA PHE A 239 10.58 -19.92 -8.11
C PHE A 239 9.32 -19.14 -7.69
N ALA A 240 8.43 -19.76 -6.92
CA ALA A 240 7.22 -19.09 -6.43
C ALA A 240 7.49 -17.93 -5.44
N LYS A 241 8.74 -17.74 -4.97
CA LYS A 241 9.14 -16.68 -4.02
C LYS A 241 8.33 -16.65 -2.72
N GLU A 242 7.62 -17.74 -2.38
CA GLU A 242 6.93 -17.92 -1.11
C GLU A 242 7.94 -18.32 -0.04
N THR A 243 8.82 -17.40 0.36
CA THR A 243 9.64 -17.56 1.58
C THR A 243 8.82 -17.23 2.83
N THR A 244 7.67 -17.89 3.00
CA THR A 244 6.81 -17.75 4.20
C THR A 244 6.55 -19.12 4.82
N GLY A 245 7.60 -19.67 5.43
CA GLY A 245 7.57 -20.20 6.80
C GLY A 245 6.74 -21.45 7.18
N ALA A 246 5.72 -21.91 6.43
CA ALA A 246 4.74 -22.84 7.01
C ALA A 246 4.38 -24.12 6.24
N LEU A 247 4.98 -24.44 5.08
CA LEU A 247 4.73 -25.70 4.36
C LEU A 247 6.02 -26.52 4.07
N PHE A 248 7.14 -26.19 4.74
CA PHE A 248 8.51 -26.43 4.27
C PHE A 248 9.30 -27.54 5.00
N SER A 249 8.87 -28.80 5.02
CA SER A 249 9.74 -29.88 5.52
C SER A 249 10.60 -30.51 4.41
N ASN A 250 10.01 -30.94 3.30
CA ASN A 250 10.69 -31.79 2.32
C ASN A 250 11.64 -31.00 1.39
N SER A 251 11.22 -29.87 0.83
CA SER A 251 12.08 -29.07 -0.06
C SER A 251 13.25 -28.44 0.68
N LYS A 252 13.03 -27.98 1.92
CA LYS A 252 14.11 -27.52 2.81
C LYS A 252 15.05 -28.66 3.18
N SER A 253 14.53 -29.87 3.39
CA SER A 253 15.33 -31.09 3.60
C SER A 253 16.25 -31.38 2.41
N ILE A 254 15.73 -31.34 1.17
CA ILE A 254 16.51 -31.56 -0.06
C ILE A 254 17.62 -30.52 -0.19
N LEU A 255 17.28 -29.24 -0.03
CA LEU A 255 18.26 -28.15 -0.10
C LEU A 255 19.35 -28.29 0.98
N ASN A 256 18.97 -28.61 2.22
CA ASN A 256 19.92 -28.80 3.31
C ASN A 256 20.86 -29.99 3.07
N ALA A 257 20.31 -31.12 2.62
CA ALA A 257 21.08 -32.34 2.34
C ALA A 257 22.13 -32.13 1.24
N LEU A 258 21.85 -31.25 0.28
CA LEU A 258 22.77 -30.89 -0.81
C LEU A 258 23.67 -29.69 -0.48
N GLY A 259 23.56 -29.11 0.72
CA GLY A 259 24.34 -27.95 1.15
C GLY A 259 23.96 -26.64 0.43
N LEU A 260 22.71 -26.52 0.00
CA LEU A 260 22.19 -25.43 -0.85
C LEU A 260 21.48 -24.30 -0.06
N ILE A 261 21.62 -24.28 1.26
CA ILE A 261 21.13 -23.21 2.14
C ILE A 261 22.17 -22.77 3.16
N ASP A 262 22.10 -21.51 3.60
CA ASP A 262 22.90 -20.98 4.69
C ASP A 262 22.27 -21.21 6.08
N GLU A 263 22.94 -20.72 7.13
CA GLU A 263 22.50 -20.87 8.53
C GLU A 263 21.19 -20.15 8.85
N THR A 264 20.87 -19.14 8.05
CA THR A 264 19.62 -18.37 8.15
C THR A 264 18.49 -19.00 7.32
N GLY A 265 18.79 -20.05 6.55
CA GLY A 265 17.83 -20.76 5.70
C GLY A 265 17.65 -20.16 4.30
N ASN A 266 18.51 -19.22 3.90
CA ASN A 266 18.50 -18.64 2.55
C ASN A 266 19.28 -19.52 1.57
N LEU A 267 18.92 -19.48 0.28
CA LEU A 267 19.63 -20.23 -0.76
C LEU A 267 21.10 -19.82 -0.84
N SER A 268 22.00 -20.80 -0.80
CA SER A 268 23.45 -20.59 -0.84
C SER A 268 24.17 -21.86 -1.25
N THR A 269 25.10 -21.78 -2.19
CA THR A 269 25.90 -22.93 -2.67
C THR A 269 27.24 -23.07 -1.92
N VAL A 270 27.53 -22.17 -0.99
CA VAL A 270 28.84 -22.08 -0.31
C VAL A 270 29.15 -23.34 0.49
N LYS A 271 28.13 -23.96 1.10
CA LYS A 271 28.28 -25.19 1.90
C LYS A 271 28.21 -26.47 1.06
N SER A 272 27.94 -26.37 -0.24
CA SER A 272 27.80 -27.52 -1.13
C SER A 272 29.15 -27.86 -1.77
N ASP A 273 29.79 -28.95 -1.32
CA ASP A 273 31.06 -29.45 -1.87
C ASP A 273 31.00 -29.65 -3.39
N ILE A 274 29.85 -30.16 -3.88
CA ILE A 274 29.61 -30.42 -5.29
C ILE A 274 29.51 -29.11 -6.07
N ALA A 275 28.74 -28.13 -5.58
CA ALA A 275 28.64 -26.83 -6.22
C ALA A 275 29.99 -26.12 -6.30
N GLN A 276 30.80 -26.19 -5.24
CA GLN A 276 32.16 -25.63 -5.24
C GLN A 276 33.06 -26.31 -6.27
N LYS A 277 33.02 -27.64 -6.39
CA LYS A 277 33.77 -28.39 -7.41
C LYS A 277 33.34 -28.04 -8.84
N ILE A 278 32.02 -27.92 -9.08
CA ILE A 278 31.49 -27.48 -10.38
C ILE A 278 31.98 -26.07 -10.70
N LEU A 279 31.94 -25.16 -9.72
CA LEU A 279 32.39 -23.79 -9.89
C LEU A 279 33.90 -23.69 -10.17
N GLU A 280 34.72 -24.47 -9.47
CA GLU A 280 36.16 -24.56 -9.74
C GLU A 280 36.46 -25.07 -11.15
N LYS A 281 35.72 -26.08 -11.62
CA LYS A 281 35.82 -26.57 -13.00
C LYS A 281 35.44 -25.48 -14.00
N ALA A 282 34.32 -24.79 -13.78
CA ALA A 282 33.88 -23.68 -14.62
C ALA A 282 34.91 -22.54 -14.70
N ARG A 283 35.56 -22.20 -13.57
CA ARG A 283 36.65 -21.21 -13.52
C ARG A 283 37.88 -21.65 -14.31
N LYS A 284 38.31 -22.90 -14.15
CA LYS A 284 39.46 -23.47 -14.89
C LYS A 284 39.22 -23.52 -16.41
N ALA A 285 37.97 -23.70 -16.83
CA ALA A 285 37.58 -23.69 -18.24
C ALA A 285 37.60 -22.29 -18.88
N ALA A 286 37.88 -21.21 -18.12
CA ALA A 286 38.04 -19.84 -18.63
C ALA A 286 36.93 -19.36 -19.58
N GLY A 287 35.67 -19.73 -19.29
CA GLY A 287 34.50 -19.35 -20.10
C GLY A 287 34.16 -20.32 -21.24
N GLN A 288 34.88 -21.43 -21.38
CA GLN A 288 34.52 -22.52 -22.30
C GLN A 288 33.32 -23.34 -21.79
N ASN A 289 32.65 -24.00 -22.74
CA ASN A 289 31.53 -24.89 -22.45
C ASN A 289 32.03 -26.21 -21.86
N ILE A 290 31.50 -26.62 -20.71
CA ILE A 290 31.73 -27.93 -20.10
C ILE A 290 30.49 -28.80 -20.34
N ASP A 291 30.68 -30.05 -20.77
CA ASP A 291 29.57 -30.98 -21.00
C ASP A 291 28.91 -31.37 -19.67
N VAL A 292 27.59 -31.24 -19.61
CA VAL A 292 26.82 -31.60 -18.41
C VAL A 292 26.94 -33.08 -18.08
N ASN A 293 27.04 -33.96 -19.08
CA ASN A 293 27.17 -35.40 -18.85
C ASN A 293 28.53 -35.77 -18.26
N GLU A 294 29.59 -35.01 -18.54
CA GLU A 294 30.89 -35.21 -17.90
C GLU A 294 30.79 -34.98 -16.39
N ILE A 295 30.09 -33.92 -15.99
CA ILE A 295 29.91 -33.54 -14.60
C ILE A 295 28.99 -34.53 -13.88
N ILE A 296 27.88 -34.92 -14.52
CA ILE A 296 26.97 -35.94 -13.98
C ILE A 296 27.72 -37.26 -13.79
N GLY A 297 28.50 -37.68 -14.78
CA GLY A 297 29.30 -38.90 -14.72
C GLY A 297 30.27 -38.88 -13.54
N GLU A 298 31.03 -37.79 -13.37
CA GLU A 298 31.98 -37.65 -12.26
C GLU A 298 31.32 -37.80 -10.87
N PHE A 299 30.17 -37.17 -10.65
CA PHE A 299 29.47 -37.23 -9.35
C PHE A 299 28.59 -38.47 -9.18
N SER A 300 28.34 -39.23 -10.25
CA SER A 300 27.69 -40.55 -10.16
C SER A 300 28.64 -41.63 -9.61
N GLU A 301 29.95 -41.41 -9.74
CA GLU A 301 30.99 -42.34 -9.30
C GLU A 301 31.27 -42.25 -7.78
N LYS A 302 32.05 -43.22 -7.27
CA LYS A 302 32.57 -43.20 -5.90
C LYS A 302 33.52 -42.00 -5.72
N PRO A 303 33.47 -41.26 -4.59
CA PRO A 303 32.77 -41.55 -3.35
C PRO A 303 31.37 -40.90 -3.21
N PHE A 304 30.80 -40.32 -4.28
CA PHE A 304 29.58 -39.52 -4.20
C PHE A 304 28.32 -40.34 -4.47
N GLY A 305 28.27 -41.00 -5.62
CA GLY A 305 27.13 -41.84 -5.96
C GLY A 305 25.83 -41.08 -6.19
N TYR A 306 25.88 -39.87 -6.74
CA TYR A 306 24.70 -39.03 -6.94
C TYR A 306 23.87 -39.57 -8.11
N ASP A 307 22.55 -39.54 -7.95
CA ASP A 307 21.66 -39.64 -9.10
C ASP A 307 21.84 -38.40 -9.99
N ALA A 308 21.68 -38.56 -11.31
CA ALA A 308 21.83 -37.48 -12.27
C ALA A 308 21.00 -36.23 -11.90
N LEU A 309 19.77 -36.44 -11.40
CA LEU A 309 18.87 -35.36 -11.00
C LEU A 309 19.40 -34.55 -9.80
N MET A 310 20.19 -35.15 -8.92
CA MET A 310 20.77 -34.44 -7.77
C MET A 310 21.80 -33.41 -8.23
N THR A 311 22.72 -33.83 -9.10
CA THR A 311 23.75 -32.96 -9.68
C THR A 311 23.13 -31.88 -10.56
N GLN A 312 22.17 -32.27 -11.40
CA GLN A 312 21.40 -31.34 -12.22
C GLN A 312 20.70 -30.28 -11.37
N PHE A 313 20.01 -30.68 -10.30
CA PHE A 313 19.34 -29.72 -9.41
C PHE A 313 20.32 -28.71 -8.81
N ILE A 314 21.50 -29.13 -8.39
CA ILE A 314 22.56 -28.23 -7.92
C ILE A 314 22.91 -27.21 -9.02
N MET A 315 23.08 -27.64 -10.28
CA MET A 315 23.34 -26.72 -11.40
C MET A 315 22.21 -25.70 -11.61
N VAL A 316 20.93 -26.06 -11.40
CA VAL A 316 19.82 -25.10 -11.45
C VAL A 316 20.00 -24.03 -10.40
N ILE A 317 20.29 -24.42 -9.16
CA ILE A 317 20.46 -23.47 -8.06
C ILE A 317 21.69 -22.58 -8.29
N MET A 318 22.79 -23.14 -8.78
CA MET A 318 23.96 -22.35 -9.18
C MET A 318 23.63 -21.37 -10.31
N THR A 319 22.84 -21.78 -11.30
CA THR A 319 22.39 -20.90 -12.39
C THR A 319 21.44 -19.84 -11.88
N TYR A 320 20.54 -20.18 -10.97
CA TYR A 320 19.65 -19.22 -10.31
C TYR A 320 20.41 -18.18 -9.48
N ASN A 321 21.51 -18.58 -8.84
CA ASN A 321 22.41 -17.68 -8.12
C ASN A 321 23.31 -16.83 -9.03
N GLY A 322 23.34 -17.11 -10.34
CA GLY A 322 24.21 -16.43 -11.30
C GLY A 322 25.69 -16.82 -11.17
N GLU A 323 25.97 -18.04 -10.73
CA GLU A 323 27.32 -18.61 -10.62
C GLU A 323 27.78 -19.21 -11.96
N ILE A 324 26.85 -19.88 -12.64
CA ILE A 324 27.06 -20.53 -13.94
C ILE A 324 25.88 -20.21 -14.85
N SER A 325 26.08 -20.37 -16.15
CA SER A 325 25.02 -20.36 -17.15
C SER A 325 24.92 -21.73 -17.82
N MET A 326 23.72 -22.14 -18.18
CA MET A 326 23.46 -23.37 -18.92
C MET A 326 23.27 -23.07 -20.41
N LYS A 327 23.57 -24.02 -21.30
CA LYS A 327 23.29 -23.92 -22.74
C LYS A 327 22.45 -25.09 -23.20
N ALA A 328 21.31 -24.78 -23.80
CA ALA A 328 20.39 -25.76 -24.34
C ALA A 328 20.83 -26.26 -25.73
N GLN A 329 20.33 -27.43 -26.12
CA GLN A 329 20.41 -28.00 -27.45
C GLN A 329 19.70 -27.04 -28.41
N GLY A 330 20.46 -26.43 -29.32
CA GLY A 330 20.01 -25.30 -30.16
C GLY A 330 20.68 -23.96 -29.83
N GLY A 331 21.55 -23.90 -28.82
CA GLY A 331 22.42 -22.76 -28.54
C GLY A 331 21.85 -21.68 -27.63
N LYS A 332 20.58 -21.81 -27.19
CA LYS A 332 19.98 -20.90 -26.22
C LYS A 332 20.73 -20.95 -24.89
N VAL A 333 21.21 -19.81 -24.42
CA VAL A 333 21.79 -19.66 -23.08
C VAL A 333 20.66 -19.50 -22.07
N VAL A 334 20.69 -20.30 -21.02
CA VAL A 334 19.82 -20.20 -19.85
C VAL A 334 20.66 -19.58 -18.73
N SER A 335 20.41 -18.30 -18.48
CA SER A 335 21.07 -17.51 -17.43
C SER A 335 20.20 -17.45 -16.16
N SER A 336 20.68 -16.79 -15.11
CA SER A 336 19.85 -16.58 -13.90
C SER A 336 18.54 -15.82 -14.16
N SER A 337 18.44 -15.03 -15.25
CA SER A 337 17.17 -14.38 -15.64
C SER A 337 16.19 -15.30 -16.38
N ASP A 338 16.66 -16.41 -16.95
CA ASP A 338 15.85 -17.31 -17.78
C ASP A 338 15.53 -18.64 -17.10
N VAL A 339 16.29 -18.98 -16.05
CA VAL A 339 16.22 -20.29 -15.39
C VAL A 339 14.81 -20.60 -14.85
N GLU A 340 14.12 -19.62 -14.28
CA GLU A 340 12.74 -19.79 -13.78
C GLU A 340 11.78 -20.20 -14.91
N ASN A 341 11.84 -19.49 -16.05
CA ASN A 341 11.00 -19.79 -17.20
C ASN A 341 11.34 -21.17 -17.80
N HIS A 342 12.63 -21.48 -17.90
CA HIS A 342 13.11 -22.75 -18.49
C HIS A 342 12.74 -23.97 -17.65
N PHE A 343 12.74 -23.84 -16.32
CA PHE A 343 12.45 -24.91 -15.37
C PHE A 343 11.05 -24.83 -14.73
N SER A 344 10.13 -24.06 -15.33
CA SER A 344 8.73 -23.93 -14.89
C SER A 344 7.99 -25.27 -14.76
N ASN A 345 8.32 -26.23 -15.64
CA ASN A 345 7.77 -27.58 -15.62
C ASN A 345 8.57 -28.57 -14.74
N GLY A 346 9.50 -28.08 -13.92
CA GLY A 346 10.34 -28.90 -13.03
C GLY A 346 11.62 -29.41 -13.71
N VAL A 347 12.14 -30.54 -13.22
CA VAL A 347 13.47 -31.06 -13.61
C VAL A 347 13.56 -31.56 -15.06
N SER A 348 12.43 -31.76 -15.74
CA SER A 348 12.39 -32.15 -17.15
C SER A 348 13.05 -31.13 -18.08
N GLY A 349 13.18 -29.87 -17.66
CA GLY A 349 13.92 -28.83 -18.38
C GLY A 349 15.39 -29.19 -18.68
N PHE A 350 15.98 -30.14 -17.95
CA PHE A 350 17.34 -30.62 -18.19
C PHE A 350 17.52 -31.46 -19.44
N GLN A 351 16.48 -32.08 -19.96
CA GLN A 351 16.58 -32.95 -21.15
C GLN A 351 17.21 -32.21 -22.34
N ASN A 352 17.03 -30.89 -22.39
CA ASN A 352 17.54 -30.04 -23.45
C ASN A 352 18.84 -29.33 -23.09
N ILE A 353 19.43 -29.50 -21.89
CA ILE A 353 20.67 -28.82 -21.50
C ILE A 353 21.89 -29.68 -21.86
N ARG A 354 22.86 -29.11 -22.57
CA ARG A 354 24.07 -29.82 -23.02
C ARG A 354 25.34 -29.34 -22.33
N TYR A 355 25.44 -28.03 -22.07
CA TYR A 355 26.66 -27.45 -21.52
C TYR A 355 26.38 -26.52 -20.34
N ILE A 356 27.38 -26.34 -19.49
CA ILE A 356 27.48 -25.21 -18.57
C ILE A 356 28.69 -24.35 -18.92
N ALA A 357 28.67 -23.08 -18.52
CA ALA A 357 29.81 -22.18 -18.57
C ALA A 357 29.75 -21.24 -17.36
N LEU A 358 30.88 -20.64 -16.97
CA LEU A 358 30.89 -19.60 -15.95
C LEU A 358 29.99 -18.43 -16.41
N GLU A 359 29.10 -17.94 -15.55
CA GLU A 359 28.29 -16.76 -15.90
C GLU A 359 29.21 -15.52 -15.88
N SER A 360 29.23 -14.78 -17.00
CA SER A 360 30.16 -13.66 -17.24
C SER A 360 30.28 -12.76 -16.02
N GLU A 361 31.50 -12.52 -15.53
CA GLU A 361 31.74 -11.65 -14.37
C GLU A 361 31.22 -10.24 -14.67
N ILE A 362 30.07 -9.90 -14.07
CA ILE A 362 29.56 -8.54 -14.04
C ILE A 362 30.64 -7.70 -13.34
N ASN A 363 31.06 -6.59 -13.94
CA ASN A 363 31.92 -5.63 -13.24
C ASN A 363 31.14 -5.09 -12.04
N LEU A 364 31.50 -5.55 -10.84
CA LEU A 364 30.75 -5.26 -9.62
C LEU A 364 31.01 -3.84 -9.10
N GLN A 365 32.10 -3.19 -9.51
CA GLN A 365 32.51 -1.91 -8.94
C GLN A 365 31.47 -0.79 -9.16
N PRO A 366 30.91 -0.61 -10.38
CA PRO A 366 29.77 0.30 -10.59
C PRO A 366 28.56 0.03 -9.69
N ILE A 367 28.23 -1.25 -9.49
CA ILE A 367 27.05 -1.67 -8.70
C ILE A 367 27.30 -1.41 -7.22
N ILE A 368 28.51 -1.71 -6.72
CA ILE A 368 28.96 -1.39 -5.35
C ILE A 368 28.87 0.11 -5.10
N ASN A 369 29.31 0.93 -6.06
CA ASN A 369 29.24 2.39 -5.97
C ASN A 369 27.78 2.86 -5.90
N LEU A 370 26.90 2.33 -6.75
CA LEU A 370 25.47 2.64 -6.70
C LEU A 370 24.83 2.21 -5.38
N PHE A 371 25.10 1.00 -4.88
CA PHE A 371 24.59 0.54 -3.58
C PHE A 371 25.03 1.48 -2.45
N THR A 372 26.27 1.94 -2.49
CA THR A 372 26.80 2.91 -1.52
C THR A 372 26.06 4.25 -1.61
N ILE A 373 25.80 4.76 -2.82
CA ILE A 373 25.00 5.99 -3.04
C ILE A 373 23.59 5.86 -2.44
N LEU A 374 22.96 4.70 -2.62
CA LEU A 374 21.62 4.42 -2.12
C LEU A 374 21.56 4.06 -0.62
N GLY A 375 22.71 3.94 0.05
CA GLY A 375 22.81 3.55 1.46
C GLY A 375 22.54 2.06 1.73
N LEU A 376 22.78 1.20 0.74
CA LEU A 376 22.58 -0.25 0.80
C LEU A 376 23.88 -0.99 1.17
N ASN A 377 23.74 -2.23 1.66
CA ASN A 377 24.88 -3.06 2.04
C ASN A 377 25.63 -3.61 0.82
N ALA A 378 26.69 -2.91 0.41
CA ALA A 378 27.50 -3.30 -0.74
C ALA A 378 28.29 -4.62 -0.56
N ALA A 379 28.41 -5.15 0.66
CA ALA A 379 29.05 -6.45 0.90
C ALA A 379 28.24 -7.62 0.33
N GLU A 380 26.91 -7.47 0.25
CA GLU A 380 26.01 -8.50 -0.30
C GLU A 380 26.15 -8.66 -1.81
N VAL A 381 26.53 -7.59 -2.52
CA VAL A 381 26.81 -7.62 -3.96
C VAL A 381 28.10 -8.39 -4.26
N ARG A 382 29.10 -8.27 -3.37
CA ARG A 382 30.43 -8.91 -3.52
C ARG A 382 30.36 -10.41 -3.31
N ASN A 383 29.51 -10.88 -2.40
CA ASN A 383 29.35 -12.30 -2.12
C ASN A 383 28.31 -12.92 -3.05
N ILE A 384 28.75 -13.80 -3.95
CA ILE A 384 27.90 -14.44 -4.96
C ILE A 384 26.67 -15.12 -4.32
N GLY A 385 26.84 -15.82 -3.21
CA GLY A 385 25.75 -16.49 -2.49
C GLY A 385 24.78 -15.54 -1.76
N LYS A 386 25.07 -14.23 -1.69
CA LYS A 386 24.21 -13.21 -1.07
C LYS A 386 23.63 -12.21 -2.06
N ARG A 387 23.89 -12.35 -3.36
CA ARG A 387 23.40 -11.41 -4.38
C ARG A 387 21.87 -11.36 -4.46
N ILE A 388 21.18 -12.44 -4.11
CA ILE A 388 19.71 -12.46 -4.01
C ILE A 388 19.22 -11.47 -2.95
N ASN A 389 19.86 -11.43 -1.78
CA ASN A 389 19.53 -10.47 -0.72
C ASN A 389 19.81 -9.04 -1.17
N ALA A 390 20.90 -8.82 -1.90
CA ALA A 390 21.22 -7.53 -2.52
C ALA A 390 20.14 -7.07 -3.50
N VAL A 391 19.55 -7.98 -4.31
CA VAL A 391 18.43 -7.66 -5.20
C VAL A 391 17.18 -7.28 -4.40
N GLN A 392 16.86 -8.01 -3.32
CA GLN A 392 15.71 -7.72 -2.48
C GLN A 392 15.83 -6.35 -1.80
N SER A 393 16.98 -6.06 -1.19
CA SER A 393 17.25 -4.78 -0.53
C SER A 393 17.25 -3.61 -1.53
N PHE A 394 17.82 -3.81 -2.72
CA PHE A 394 17.76 -2.84 -3.81
C PHE A 394 16.33 -2.54 -4.25
N ARG A 395 15.48 -3.56 -4.42
CA ARG A 395 14.08 -3.38 -4.82
C ARG A 395 13.26 -2.65 -3.77
N ALA A 396 13.42 -2.99 -2.50
CA ALA A 396 12.76 -2.29 -1.41
C ALA A 396 13.16 -0.80 -1.42
N LYS A 397 14.45 -0.51 -1.60
CA LYS A 397 14.96 0.85 -1.69
C LYS A 397 14.46 1.59 -2.92
N TYR A 398 14.41 0.95 -4.08
CA TYR A 398 13.84 1.52 -5.30
C TYR A 398 12.39 1.99 -5.08
N LEU A 399 11.55 1.16 -4.46
CA LEU A 399 10.16 1.52 -4.17
C LEU A 399 10.07 2.73 -3.23
N GLU A 400 10.84 2.75 -2.15
CA GLU A 400 10.93 3.90 -1.22
C GLU A 400 11.31 5.20 -1.96
N ILE A 401 12.31 5.13 -2.84
CA ILE A 401 12.79 6.29 -3.61
C ILE A 401 11.74 6.76 -4.61
N LYS A 402 11.02 5.82 -5.25
CA LYS A 402 9.94 6.15 -6.20
C LYS A 402 8.78 6.84 -5.49
N GLU A 403 8.33 6.31 -4.36
CA GLU A 403 7.30 6.95 -3.52
C GLU A 403 7.73 8.35 -3.08
N MET A 404 9.00 8.52 -2.70
CA MET A 404 9.58 9.81 -2.33
C MET A 404 9.54 10.81 -3.51
N ALA A 405 9.89 10.36 -4.72
CA ALA A 405 9.88 11.18 -5.93
C ALA A 405 8.46 11.58 -6.35
N ASP A 406 7.50 10.66 -6.26
CA ASP A 406 6.09 10.94 -6.55
C ASP A 406 5.52 11.95 -5.55
N PHE A 407 5.81 11.79 -4.25
CA PHE A 407 5.43 12.75 -3.21
C PHE A 407 5.98 14.15 -3.51
N VAL A 408 7.28 14.24 -3.79
CA VAL A 408 7.98 15.51 -4.07
C VAL A 408 7.37 16.19 -5.30
N SER A 409 7.13 15.44 -6.38
CA SER A 409 6.52 15.96 -7.62
C SER A 409 5.11 16.49 -7.40
N ASN A 410 4.28 15.75 -6.66
CA ASN A 410 2.92 16.18 -6.31
C ASN A 410 2.93 17.45 -5.45
N LYS A 411 3.88 17.56 -4.52
CA LYS A 411 4.00 18.74 -3.66
C LYS A 411 4.43 19.98 -4.42
N LEU A 412 5.34 19.88 -5.38
CA LEU A 412 5.68 21.01 -6.25
C LEU A 412 4.44 21.59 -6.94
N ASN A 413 3.56 20.73 -7.46
CA ASN A 413 2.32 21.17 -8.09
C ASN A 413 1.41 21.92 -7.11
N SER A 414 1.25 21.40 -5.88
CA SER A 414 0.45 22.07 -4.84
C SER A 414 1.00 23.43 -4.45
N VAL A 415 2.32 23.52 -4.21
CA VAL A 415 2.97 24.78 -3.79
C VAL A 415 2.98 25.81 -4.91
N SER A 416 3.18 25.37 -6.16
CA SER A 416 3.10 26.24 -7.35
C SER A 416 1.74 26.91 -7.51
N PHE A 417 0.65 26.26 -7.06
CA PHE A 417 -0.69 26.81 -7.13
C PHE A 417 -1.01 27.74 -5.94
N SER A 418 -0.57 27.37 -4.72
CA SER A 418 -0.92 28.09 -3.49
C SER A 418 -0.03 29.31 -3.21
N GLU A 419 1.24 29.26 -3.59
CA GLU A 419 2.27 30.21 -3.12
C GLU A 419 2.81 31.07 -4.25
N THR A 420 2.04 32.10 -4.63
CA THR A 420 2.48 33.07 -5.63
C THR A 420 3.32 34.18 -4.99
N GLY A 421 4.56 34.35 -5.48
CA GLY A 421 5.43 35.49 -5.17
C GLY A 421 6.16 35.48 -3.82
N THR A 422 5.97 34.47 -2.96
CA THR A 422 6.71 34.34 -1.69
C THR A 422 7.81 33.27 -1.74
N ILE A 423 7.55 32.16 -2.43
CA ILE A 423 8.49 31.05 -2.57
C ILE A 423 9.10 31.05 -3.98
N ASP A 424 10.38 30.74 -4.09
CA ASP A 424 11.08 30.57 -5.36
C ASP A 424 10.68 29.26 -6.07
N ILE A 425 9.51 29.28 -6.72
CA ILE A 425 8.98 28.13 -7.45
C ILE A 425 9.87 27.76 -8.65
N ASP A 426 10.45 28.73 -9.34
CA ASP A 426 11.28 28.47 -10.52
C ASP A 426 12.64 27.86 -10.13
N GLY A 427 13.23 28.31 -9.02
CA GLY A 427 14.38 27.65 -8.42
C GLY A 427 14.06 26.21 -7.99
N LEU A 428 12.91 25.97 -7.35
CA LEU A 428 12.47 24.61 -6.99
C LEU A 428 12.27 23.73 -8.23
N LYS A 429 11.66 24.23 -9.32
CA LYS A 429 11.55 23.49 -10.59
C LYS A 429 12.91 23.07 -11.12
N LYS A 430 13.90 23.96 -11.14
CA LYS A 430 15.29 23.63 -11.52
C LYS A 430 15.92 22.56 -10.63
N LYS A 431 15.60 22.52 -9.33
CA LYS A 431 16.05 21.44 -8.44
C LYS A 431 15.38 20.10 -8.77
N HIS A 432 14.10 20.13 -9.16
CA HIS A 432 13.37 18.93 -9.60
C HIS A 432 13.89 18.37 -10.93
N GLU A 433 14.34 19.22 -11.86
CA GLU A 433 14.95 18.77 -13.12
C GLU A 433 16.17 17.85 -12.89
N LEU A 434 16.92 18.05 -11.79
CA LEU A 434 18.04 17.19 -11.43
C LEU A 434 17.60 15.74 -11.14
N LEU A 435 16.35 15.53 -10.70
CA LEU A 435 15.81 14.21 -10.36
C LEU A 435 15.68 13.29 -11.58
N ALA A 436 15.64 13.85 -12.79
CA ALA A 436 15.62 13.08 -14.03
C ALA A 436 16.88 12.21 -14.22
N SER A 437 17.96 12.50 -13.49
CA SER A 437 19.18 11.68 -13.49
C SER A 437 19.03 10.36 -12.71
N ILE A 438 17.92 10.16 -11.98
CA ILE A 438 17.63 8.88 -11.30
C ILE A 438 17.00 7.92 -12.32
N PRO A 439 17.67 6.81 -12.70
CA PRO A 439 17.21 5.93 -13.77
C PRO A 439 16.15 4.93 -13.24
N PHE A 440 14.96 5.43 -12.91
CA PHE A 440 13.86 4.62 -12.36
C PHE A 440 13.47 3.44 -13.27
N ASP A 441 13.48 3.65 -14.60
CA ASP A 441 13.16 2.60 -15.57
C ASP A 441 14.11 1.40 -15.48
N ASP A 442 15.39 1.66 -15.25
CA ASP A 442 16.40 0.61 -15.15
C ASP A 442 16.37 -0.05 -13.77
N PHE A 443 16.09 0.72 -12.71
CA PHE A 443 15.90 0.18 -11.36
C PHE A 443 14.72 -0.80 -11.32
N GLU A 444 13.61 -0.49 -12.00
CA GLU A 444 12.42 -1.35 -12.07
C GLU A 444 12.70 -2.72 -12.73
N LYS A 445 13.64 -2.76 -13.67
CA LYS A 445 14.01 -3.96 -14.42
C LYS A 445 14.89 -4.94 -13.64
N VAL A 446 15.31 -4.60 -12.41
CA VAL A 446 16.15 -5.45 -11.56
C VAL A 446 15.29 -6.43 -10.76
N LYS A 447 15.28 -7.70 -11.19
CA LYS A 447 14.48 -8.78 -10.58
C LYS A 447 15.32 -9.98 -10.13
N ALA A 448 16.53 -10.15 -10.68
CA ALA A 448 17.45 -11.23 -10.37
C ALA A 448 18.92 -10.74 -10.36
N PRO A 449 19.88 -11.50 -9.80
CA PRO A 449 21.30 -11.12 -9.75
C PRO A 449 21.93 -10.76 -11.11
N SER A 450 21.56 -11.43 -12.21
CA SER A 450 22.04 -11.08 -13.56
C SER A 450 21.58 -9.71 -14.04
N ASP A 451 20.51 -9.16 -13.46
CA ASP A 451 19.99 -7.85 -13.84
C ASP A 451 20.88 -6.71 -13.33
N PHE A 452 21.84 -6.97 -12.44
CA PHE A 452 22.77 -5.94 -11.99
C PHE A 452 23.58 -5.31 -13.13
N LYS A 453 23.79 -6.03 -14.24
CA LYS A 453 24.38 -5.46 -15.46
C LYS A 453 23.57 -4.28 -16.03
N LYS A 454 22.26 -4.24 -15.79
CA LYS A 454 21.36 -3.17 -16.26
C LYS A 454 21.54 -1.87 -15.46
N ILE A 455 22.09 -1.95 -14.25
CA ILE A 455 22.36 -0.81 -13.37
C ILE A 455 23.86 -0.57 -13.20
N SER A 456 24.67 -1.10 -14.11
CA SER A 456 26.11 -0.87 -14.15
C SER A 456 26.41 0.39 -14.96
N TYR A 457 26.50 1.52 -14.27
CA TYR A 457 26.75 2.82 -14.91
C TYR A 457 28.21 3.27 -14.80
N PRO A 458 28.70 4.04 -15.77
CA PRO A 458 29.96 4.79 -15.64
C PRO A 458 29.98 5.75 -14.43
N ASP A 459 31.17 6.08 -13.93
CA ASP A 459 31.34 6.92 -12.73
C ASP A 459 30.77 8.34 -12.88
N ASP A 460 30.79 8.91 -14.08
CA ASP A 460 30.20 10.21 -14.39
C ASP A 460 28.66 10.19 -14.24
N VAL A 461 28.02 9.11 -14.70
CA VAL A 461 26.58 8.90 -14.51
C VAL A 461 26.26 8.68 -13.03
N LEU A 462 27.04 7.86 -12.32
CA LEU A 462 26.85 7.63 -10.88
C LEU A 462 27.00 8.90 -10.05
N LYS A 463 27.89 9.82 -10.46
CA LYS A 463 28.03 11.14 -9.83
C LYS A 463 26.73 11.95 -9.97
N ASN A 464 26.10 11.95 -11.14
CA ASN A 464 24.82 12.63 -11.36
C ASN A 464 23.68 11.97 -10.57
N VAL A 465 23.64 10.63 -10.53
CA VAL A 465 22.66 9.89 -9.70
C VAL A 465 22.80 10.26 -8.23
N LYS A 466 24.04 10.34 -7.72
CA LYS A 466 24.29 10.76 -6.33
C LYS A 466 23.74 12.16 -6.03
N VAL A 467 24.06 13.13 -6.89
CA VAL A 467 23.58 14.51 -6.75
C VAL A 467 22.04 14.56 -6.78
N ALA A 468 21.42 13.84 -7.71
CA ALA A 468 19.97 13.77 -7.83
C ALA A 468 19.32 13.12 -6.61
N PHE A 469 19.89 12.04 -6.08
CA PHE A 469 19.38 11.36 -4.90
C PHE A 469 19.51 12.20 -3.63
N GLU A 470 20.63 12.89 -3.44
CA GLU A 470 20.80 13.85 -2.34
C GLU A 470 19.81 15.02 -2.46
N MET A 471 19.55 15.52 -3.67
CA MET A 471 18.55 16.55 -3.91
C MET A 471 17.13 16.06 -3.61
N LEU A 472 16.79 14.83 -4.01
CA LEU A 472 15.49 14.22 -3.70
C LEU A 472 15.22 14.22 -2.20
N ARG A 473 16.21 13.81 -1.39
CA ARG A 473 16.11 13.82 0.07
C ARG A 473 15.89 15.22 0.63
N LYS A 474 16.58 16.22 0.10
CA LYS A 474 16.43 17.63 0.51
C LYS A 474 15.04 18.18 0.18
N LEU A 475 14.56 17.93 -1.04
CA LEU A 475 13.21 18.32 -1.47
C LEU A 475 12.14 17.62 -0.62
N HIS A 476 12.27 16.32 -0.37
CA HIS A 476 11.34 15.57 0.45
C HIS A 476 11.28 16.12 1.89
N TYR A 477 12.44 16.42 2.48
CA TYR A 477 12.50 17.06 3.79
C TYR A 477 11.80 18.43 3.80
N PHE A 478 12.15 19.30 2.85
CA PHE A 478 11.54 20.63 2.73
C PHE A 478 10.01 20.56 2.60
N TYR A 479 9.47 19.73 1.71
CA TYR A 479 8.02 19.66 1.50
C TYR A 479 7.26 19.08 2.70
N ASN A 480 7.88 18.18 3.47
CA ASN A 480 7.33 17.71 4.73
C ASN A 480 7.26 18.86 5.75
N GLU A 481 8.37 19.54 6.02
CA GLU A 481 8.43 20.69 6.93
C GLU A 481 7.49 21.82 6.51
N TYR A 482 7.42 22.08 5.21
CA TYR A 482 6.52 23.06 4.63
C TYR A 482 5.05 22.72 4.94
N SER A 483 4.64 21.49 4.66
CA SER A 483 3.25 21.06 4.81
C SER A 483 2.83 20.90 6.28
N SER A 484 3.76 20.51 7.17
CA SER A 484 3.44 20.24 8.57
C SER A 484 3.47 21.50 9.44
N HIS A 485 4.40 22.41 9.19
CA HIS A 485 4.72 23.49 10.12
C HIS A 485 4.79 24.88 9.49
N LEU A 486 5.40 25.02 8.30
CA LEU A 486 5.68 26.37 7.77
C LEU A 486 4.50 27.02 7.05
N GLN A 487 3.67 26.24 6.33
CA GLN A 487 2.62 26.81 5.47
C GLN A 487 1.72 27.82 6.19
N LYS A 488 1.14 27.43 7.34
CA LYS A 488 0.23 28.29 8.11
C LYS A 488 0.92 29.54 8.65
N GLU A 489 2.17 29.40 9.07
CA GLU A 489 2.96 30.51 9.63
C GLU A 489 3.39 31.51 8.54
N ILE A 490 3.68 31.02 7.33
CA ILE A 490 3.98 31.83 6.15
C ILE A 490 2.73 32.61 5.72
N GLU A 491 1.58 31.94 5.59
CA GLU A 491 0.30 32.57 5.25
C GLU A 491 -0.07 33.65 6.28
N TYR A 492 0.06 33.36 7.57
CA TYR A 492 -0.16 34.34 8.64
C TYR A 492 0.77 35.54 8.52
N THR A 493 2.07 35.30 8.33
CA THR A 493 3.09 36.35 8.22
C THR A 493 2.87 37.22 6.98
N ARG A 494 2.40 36.65 5.88
CA ARG A 494 2.03 37.37 4.66
C ARG A 494 0.88 38.34 4.90
N GLU A 495 -0.17 37.89 5.56
CA GLU A 495 -1.31 38.75 5.92
C GLU A 495 -0.89 39.84 6.90
N VAL A 496 -0.06 39.52 7.90
CA VAL A 496 0.55 40.52 8.79
C VAL A 496 1.35 41.56 8.00
N ASN A 497 2.20 41.14 7.06
CA ASN A 497 3.00 42.05 6.25
C ASN A 497 2.12 43.03 5.44
N LYS A 498 1.00 42.55 4.87
CA LYS A 498 0.04 43.41 4.16
C LYS A 498 -0.60 44.45 5.10
N ILE A 499 -1.00 44.04 6.30
CA ILE A 499 -1.59 44.93 7.30
C ILE A 499 -0.59 46.00 7.74
N LEU A 500 0.64 45.60 8.08
CA LEU A 500 1.71 46.51 8.50
C LEU A 500 2.14 47.47 7.39
N ALA A 501 2.13 47.03 6.13
CA ALA A 501 2.43 47.90 4.99
C ALA A 501 1.36 48.97 4.76
N LYS A 502 0.08 48.61 4.96
CA LYS A 502 -1.07 49.52 4.76
C LYS A 502 -1.26 50.49 5.92
N HIS A 503 -0.90 50.10 7.14
CA HIS A 503 -1.18 50.84 8.37
C HIS A 503 0.11 51.06 9.18
N ASN A 504 1.13 51.62 8.53
CA ASN A 504 2.45 51.78 9.11
C ASN A 504 2.50 52.67 10.35
N ASP A 505 1.59 53.63 10.44
CA ASP A 505 1.58 54.66 11.50
C ASP A 505 0.87 54.20 12.79
N ILE A 506 0.15 53.06 12.75
CA ILE A 506 -0.69 52.58 13.85
C ILE A 506 0.07 51.61 14.78
N PHE A 507 0.97 50.80 14.22
CA PHE A 507 1.67 49.75 14.95
C PHE A 507 3.09 50.17 15.30
N GLN A 508 3.53 49.85 16.52
CA GLN A 508 4.95 49.94 16.88
C GLN A 508 5.72 48.80 16.22
N MET A 509 6.74 49.14 15.42
CA MET A 509 7.33 48.26 14.40
C MET A 509 8.67 47.62 14.78
N ASP A 510 9.13 47.75 16.03
CA ASP A 510 10.52 47.46 16.41
C ASP A 510 11.02 46.07 15.97
N GLY A 511 11.82 46.07 14.90
CA GLY A 511 12.46 44.89 14.30
C GLY A 511 11.51 43.86 13.67
N ILE A 512 10.19 44.07 13.63
CA ILE A 512 9.24 43.11 13.02
C ILE A 512 9.41 43.07 11.50
N LYS A 513 9.53 44.25 10.86
CA LYS A 513 9.71 44.36 9.40
C LYS A 513 11.00 43.69 8.91
N ASP A 514 12.10 43.84 9.65
CA ASP A 514 13.37 43.22 9.31
C ASP A 514 13.29 41.69 9.38
N MET A 515 12.63 41.16 10.42
CA MET A 515 12.40 39.72 10.57
C MET A 515 11.52 39.15 9.44
N ILE A 516 10.47 39.88 9.03
CA ILE A 516 9.63 39.51 7.89
C ILE A 516 10.46 39.50 6.60
N SER A 517 11.23 40.56 6.34
CA SER A 517 12.08 40.67 5.16
C SER A 517 13.08 39.53 5.09
N ASP A 518 13.76 39.22 6.20
CA ASP A 518 14.74 38.14 6.26
C ASP A 518 14.10 36.75 6.07
N SER A 519 12.90 36.55 6.62
CA SER A 519 12.15 35.29 6.42
C SER A 519 11.73 35.12 4.96
N PHE A 520 11.26 36.20 4.31
CA PHE A 520 10.87 36.17 2.90
C PHE A 520 12.08 36.05 1.95
N LYS A 521 13.26 36.58 2.30
CA LYS A 521 14.50 36.32 1.55
C LYS A 521 14.88 34.84 1.53
N ILE A 522 14.69 34.12 2.64
CA ILE A 522 14.93 32.67 2.71
C ILE A 522 13.94 31.93 1.81
N LEU A 523 12.65 32.30 1.85
CA LEU A 523 11.60 31.68 1.02
C LEU A 523 11.80 31.95 -0.48
N ALA A 524 12.27 33.14 -0.82
CA ALA A 524 12.53 33.57 -2.20
C ALA A 524 13.84 33.04 -2.79
N ASN A 525 14.52 32.10 -2.12
CA ASN A 525 15.73 31.45 -2.64
C ASN A 525 15.66 29.94 -2.46
N ALA A 526 15.51 29.19 -3.56
CA ALA A 526 15.45 27.74 -3.51
C ALA A 526 16.71 27.09 -2.89
N ASP A 527 17.90 27.68 -3.04
CA ASP A 527 19.11 27.15 -2.40
C ASP A 527 19.04 27.22 -0.87
N SER A 528 18.48 28.31 -0.33
CA SER A 528 18.24 28.48 1.10
C SER A 528 17.23 27.47 1.64
N LEU A 529 16.21 27.11 0.84
CA LEU A 529 15.24 26.08 1.21
C LEU A 529 15.85 24.68 1.25
N MET A 530 16.89 24.44 0.45
CA MET A 530 17.62 23.15 0.41
C MET A 530 18.74 23.07 1.46
N ASP A 531 18.93 24.12 2.26
CA ASP A 531 19.90 24.19 3.36
C ASP A 531 19.18 24.16 4.71
N ASN A 532 19.31 23.03 5.41
CA ASN A 532 18.71 22.83 6.73
C ASN A 532 19.17 23.87 7.76
N SER A 533 20.37 24.46 7.62
CA SER A 533 20.86 25.49 8.53
C SER A 533 20.08 26.82 8.39
N GLN A 534 19.48 27.06 7.23
CA GLN A 534 18.65 28.23 6.95
C GLN A 534 17.16 27.93 7.08
N LEU A 535 16.72 26.72 6.69
CA LEU A 535 15.33 26.28 6.80
C LEU A 535 14.89 26.07 8.26
N ASN A 536 15.69 25.38 9.08
CA ASN A 536 15.28 25.01 10.44
C ASN A 536 14.99 26.24 11.34
N PRO A 537 15.79 27.32 11.31
CA PRO A 537 15.47 28.53 12.08
C PRO A 537 14.25 29.30 11.59
N LEU A 538 13.78 29.06 10.36
CA LEU A 538 12.69 29.83 9.74
C LEU A 538 11.39 29.72 10.55
N LEU A 539 11.04 28.52 11.01
CA LEU A 539 9.84 28.31 11.82
C LEU A 539 9.87 29.18 13.10
N GLY A 540 11.00 29.18 13.80
CA GLY A 540 11.19 29.98 15.00
C GLY A 540 11.08 31.49 14.72
N LYS A 541 11.63 31.95 13.59
CA LYS A 541 11.48 33.35 13.16
C LYS A 541 10.02 33.72 12.89
N LEU A 542 9.28 32.89 12.16
CA LEU A 542 7.86 33.13 11.84
C LEU A 542 6.99 33.16 13.10
N GLN A 543 7.19 32.22 14.03
CA GLN A 543 6.50 32.21 15.32
C GLN A 543 6.83 33.45 16.17
N GLN A 544 8.08 33.91 16.13
CA GLN A 544 8.49 35.13 16.83
C GLN A 544 7.87 36.38 16.20
N ILE A 545 7.75 36.45 14.87
CA ILE A 545 7.01 37.51 14.17
C ILE A 545 5.56 37.54 14.64
N LYS A 546 4.89 36.38 14.68
CA LYS A 546 3.51 36.27 15.19
C LYS A 546 3.38 36.82 16.61
N LYS A 547 4.21 36.38 17.55
CA LYS A 547 4.18 36.86 18.94
C LYS A 547 4.37 38.37 19.04
N LYS A 548 5.34 38.92 18.32
CA LYS A 548 5.58 40.37 18.30
C LYS A 548 4.41 41.13 17.68
N TYR A 549 3.81 40.60 16.62
CA TYR A 549 2.62 41.18 15.99
C TYR A 549 1.42 41.19 16.93
N ILE A 550 1.14 40.09 17.63
CA ILE A 550 0.03 40.00 18.59
C ILE A 550 0.18 41.07 19.67
N ALA A 551 1.39 41.24 20.23
CA ALA A 551 1.66 42.28 21.23
C ALA A 551 1.46 43.70 20.65
N ALA A 552 2.05 43.99 19.49
CA ALA A 552 1.92 45.28 18.82
C ALA A 552 0.46 45.61 18.46
N TYR A 553 -0.27 44.62 17.95
CA TYR A 553 -1.69 44.75 17.62
C TYR A 553 -2.53 44.97 18.86
N TYR A 554 -2.32 44.22 19.95
CA TYR A 554 -3.05 44.41 21.21
C TYR A 554 -2.86 45.82 21.74
N HIS A 555 -1.62 46.32 21.78
CA HIS A 555 -1.34 47.69 22.22
C HIS A 555 -2.03 48.75 21.34
N ALA A 556 -1.96 48.60 20.02
CA ALA A 556 -2.67 49.49 19.11
C ALA A 556 -4.19 49.41 19.29
N HIS A 557 -4.75 48.20 19.37
CA HIS A 557 -6.18 47.98 19.57
C HIS A 557 -6.68 48.67 20.84
N GLU A 558 -6.02 48.45 21.99
CA GLU A 558 -6.39 49.09 23.26
C GLU A 558 -6.35 50.62 23.20
N ASN A 559 -5.35 51.18 22.51
CA ASN A 559 -5.17 52.63 22.40
C ASN A 559 -6.17 53.31 21.44
N PHE A 560 -6.64 52.61 20.41
CA PHE A 560 -7.46 53.21 19.35
C PHE A 560 -8.94 52.84 19.41
N VAL A 561 -9.29 51.64 19.87
CA VAL A 561 -10.70 51.16 19.90
C VAL A 561 -11.10 50.48 21.22
N GLY A 562 -10.12 50.11 22.04
CA GLY A 562 -10.31 49.40 23.31
C GLY A 562 -10.49 50.32 24.51
N GLU A 563 -10.04 49.87 25.67
CA GLU A 563 -10.40 50.45 26.97
C GLU A 563 -9.63 51.72 27.32
N LYS A 564 -8.55 52.04 26.60
CA LYS A 564 -7.75 53.25 26.84
C LYS A 564 -8.30 54.50 26.14
N VAL A 565 -9.31 54.36 25.29
CA VAL A 565 -10.06 55.49 24.73
C VAL A 565 -11.12 55.91 25.73
N ASP A 566 -11.31 57.22 25.93
CA ASP A 566 -12.37 57.74 26.79
C ASP A 566 -13.73 57.68 26.09
N TRP A 567 -14.28 56.47 26.00
CA TRP A 567 -15.62 56.24 25.46
C TRP A 567 -16.72 56.87 26.32
N LYS A 568 -16.41 57.18 27.58
CA LYS A 568 -17.36 57.81 28.49
C LYS A 568 -17.65 59.25 28.03
N SER A 569 -16.65 60.02 27.62
CA SER A 569 -16.88 61.37 27.09
C SER A 569 -17.88 61.38 25.92
N LEU A 570 -17.79 60.40 25.01
CA LEU A 570 -18.72 60.26 23.90
C LEU A 570 -20.15 59.91 24.36
N LEU A 571 -20.30 59.04 25.37
CA LEU A 571 -21.60 58.71 25.95
C LEU A 571 -22.21 59.91 26.67
N ASP A 572 -21.41 60.62 27.47
CA ASP A 572 -21.81 61.86 28.14
C ASP A 572 -22.25 62.92 27.09
N THR A 573 -21.58 62.95 25.94
CA THR A 573 -21.96 63.81 24.80
C THR A 573 -23.33 63.43 24.21
N PHE A 574 -23.62 62.14 24.05
CA PHE A 574 -24.94 61.64 23.61
C PHE A 574 -26.06 61.98 24.60
N GLU A 575 -25.74 62.10 25.88
CA GLU A 575 -26.67 62.41 26.97
C GLU A 575 -26.70 63.92 27.31
N SER A 576 -25.87 64.73 26.64
CA SER A 576 -25.79 66.17 26.89
C SER A 576 -27.11 66.90 26.60
N GLN A 577 -27.42 67.88 27.45
CA GLN A 577 -28.63 68.70 27.30
C GLN A 577 -28.65 69.46 25.96
N ASN A 578 -27.49 69.94 25.49
CA ASN A 578 -27.37 70.62 24.20
C ASN A 578 -27.73 69.70 23.03
N PHE A 579 -27.27 68.45 23.03
CA PHE A 579 -27.62 67.49 22.00
C PHE A 579 -29.10 67.09 22.05
N TYR A 580 -29.67 66.92 23.24
CA TYR A 580 -31.11 66.70 23.40
C TYR A 580 -31.93 67.87 22.84
N ASN A 581 -31.56 69.10 23.19
CA ASN A 581 -32.20 70.32 22.68
C ASN A 581 -32.07 70.42 21.15
N LEU A 582 -30.91 70.09 20.57
CA LEU A 582 -30.71 70.06 19.11
C LEU A 582 -31.66 69.09 18.41
N LYS A 583 -31.90 67.91 18.99
CA LYS A 583 -32.86 66.92 18.44
C LYS A 583 -34.29 67.46 18.39
N LEU A 584 -34.70 68.27 19.37
CA LEU A 584 -36.00 68.93 19.36
C LEU A 584 -36.03 70.11 18.38
N LEU A 585 -34.99 70.95 18.40
CA LEU A 585 -34.84 72.09 17.49
C LEU A 585 -34.81 71.69 16.02
N LYS A 586 -34.34 70.48 15.68
CA LYS A 586 -34.42 69.89 14.34
C LYS A 586 -35.83 69.92 13.74
N ASN A 587 -36.89 70.04 14.55
CA ASN A 587 -38.28 70.13 14.11
C ASN A 587 -38.75 71.56 13.82
N VAL A 588 -37.92 72.58 14.04
CA VAL A 588 -38.18 73.95 13.58
C VAL A 588 -37.93 74.02 12.06
N SER A 589 -38.90 74.52 11.31
CA SER A 589 -38.95 74.48 9.84
C SER A 589 -37.84 75.29 9.17
N ILE A 590 -37.42 76.41 9.78
CA ILE A 590 -36.46 77.36 9.20
C ILE A 590 -34.99 76.93 9.36
N LEU A 591 -34.70 75.92 10.19
CA LEU A 591 -33.32 75.53 10.51
C LEU A 591 -32.73 74.53 9.49
N ASN A 592 -31.44 74.72 9.16
CA ASN A 592 -30.71 73.80 8.29
C ASN A 592 -30.20 72.56 9.05
N LYS A 593 -30.72 71.38 8.69
CA LYS A 593 -30.49 70.12 9.40
C LYS A 593 -29.26 69.34 8.92
N SER A 594 -28.59 69.79 7.86
CA SER A 594 -27.53 69.02 7.18
C SER A 594 -26.30 68.77 8.07
N ARG A 595 -25.79 69.79 8.78
CA ARG A 595 -24.68 69.65 9.74
C ARG A 595 -25.03 68.68 10.86
N LEU A 596 -26.21 68.82 11.46
CA LEU A 596 -26.66 67.95 12.55
C LEU A 596 -26.83 66.49 12.10
N ASN A 597 -27.45 66.23 10.95
CA ASN A 597 -27.60 64.87 10.43
C ASN A 597 -26.25 64.19 10.15
N LYS A 598 -25.29 64.97 9.62
CA LYS A 598 -23.93 64.49 9.37
C LYS A 598 -23.22 64.14 10.69
N LEU A 599 -23.32 65.03 11.68
CA LEU A 599 -22.77 64.80 13.02
C LEU A 599 -23.39 63.58 13.71
N GLU A 600 -24.72 63.43 13.67
CA GLU A 600 -25.42 62.24 14.21
C GLU A 600 -24.91 60.94 13.58
N SER A 601 -24.68 60.95 12.26
CA SER A 601 -24.14 59.80 11.52
C SER A 601 -22.70 59.50 11.93
N GLU A 602 -21.87 60.52 12.11
CA GLU A 602 -20.47 60.39 12.56
C GLU A 602 -20.38 59.87 14.00
N MET A 603 -21.22 60.35 14.90
CA MET A 603 -21.29 59.90 16.30
C MET A 603 -21.66 58.41 16.39
N VAL A 604 -22.68 57.97 15.62
CA VAL A 604 -23.06 56.55 15.56
C VAL A 604 -21.94 55.71 14.96
N ALA A 605 -21.28 56.19 13.91
CA ALA A 605 -20.15 55.50 13.29
C ALA A 605 -18.98 55.31 14.27
N ILE A 606 -18.64 56.33 15.05
CA ILE A 606 -17.56 56.25 16.05
C ILE A 606 -17.95 55.32 17.21
N LYS A 607 -19.19 55.41 17.71
CA LYS A 607 -19.68 54.49 18.75
C LYS A 607 -19.64 53.03 18.30
N GLY A 608 -19.92 52.76 17.03
CA GLY A 608 -19.82 51.42 16.44
C GLY A 608 -18.41 50.84 16.38
N LEU A 609 -17.35 51.67 16.55
CA LEU A 609 -15.96 51.22 16.58
C LEU A 609 -15.48 50.76 17.96
N GLN A 610 -16.26 51.01 19.02
CA GLN A 610 -15.90 50.63 20.39
C GLN A 610 -15.78 49.10 20.53
N CYS A 611 -14.65 48.63 21.04
CA CYS A 611 -14.37 47.20 21.19
C CYS A 611 -13.65 46.91 22.51
N GLY A 612 -14.40 46.72 23.60
CA GLY A 612 -13.87 46.35 24.92
C GLY A 612 -13.62 44.84 25.10
N GLY A 613 -12.79 44.49 26.09
CA GLY A 613 -12.53 43.09 26.48
C GLY A 613 -11.94 42.22 25.37
N PHE A 614 -11.01 42.74 24.58
CA PHE A 614 -10.38 42.01 23.48
C PHE A 614 -9.38 40.96 24.02
N ASN A 615 -9.55 39.70 23.59
CA ASN A 615 -8.62 38.61 23.92
C ASN A 615 -7.52 38.47 22.84
N PRO A 616 -6.23 38.68 23.19
CA PRO A 616 -5.10 38.49 22.27
C PRO A 616 -5.01 37.08 21.66
N ASP A 617 -5.45 36.02 22.36
CA ASP A 617 -5.33 34.63 21.89
C ASP A 617 -6.06 34.39 20.57
N VAL A 618 -7.09 35.19 20.27
CA VAL A 618 -7.81 35.13 19.00
C VAL A 618 -6.89 35.39 17.81
N LEU A 619 -5.82 36.17 18.03
CA LEU A 619 -4.85 36.52 17.00
C LEU A 619 -3.85 35.41 16.69
N GLU A 620 -3.82 34.31 17.44
CA GLU A 620 -2.98 33.15 17.10
C GLU A 620 -3.39 32.52 15.75
N ASN A 621 -4.68 32.63 15.41
CA ASN A 621 -5.28 32.06 14.20
C ASN A 621 -5.90 33.09 13.25
N LYS A 622 -6.04 34.35 13.67
CA LYS A 622 -6.60 35.45 12.86
C LYS A 622 -5.66 36.64 12.90
N THR A 623 -5.56 37.40 11.81
CA THR A 623 -4.71 38.60 11.79
C THR A 623 -5.43 39.87 12.25
N LEU A 624 -6.76 39.84 12.33
CA LEU A 624 -7.61 40.97 12.71
C LEU A 624 -8.61 40.57 13.80
N CYS A 625 -9.06 41.56 14.57
CA CYS A 625 -10.11 41.35 15.58
C CYS A 625 -11.44 40.99 14.89
N PRO A 626 -12.08 39.87 15.23
CA PRO A 626 -13.31 39.44 14.56
C PRO A 626 -14.55 40.26 14.93
N ARG A 627 -14.46 41.11 15.98
CA ARG A 627 -15.58 41.96 16.42
C ARG A 627 -15.59 43.30 15.68
N CYS A 628 -14.48 44.03 15.74
CA CYS A 628 -14.40 45.39 15.19
C CYS A 628 -13.63 45.47 13.86
N SER A 629 -12.96 44.40 13.43
CA SER A 629 -12.10 44.39 12.22
C SER A 629 -11.03 45.49 12.20
N PHE A 630 -10.56 45.92 13.38
CA PHE A 630 -9.46 46.89 13.49
C PHE A 630 -8.20 46.38 12.77
N PRO A 631 -7.42 47.24 12.10
CA PRO A 631 -7.67 48.66 11.82
C PRO A 631 -8.64 48.86 10.63
N ALA A 632 -9.72 49.61 10.84
CA ALA A 632 -10.61 50.06 9.77
C ALA A 632 -10.04 51.30 9.07
N SER A 633 -10.39 51.52 7.79
CA SER A 633 -9.91 52.65 6.98
C SER A 633 -10.24 54.04 7.56
N THR A 634 -11.17 54.11 8.50
CA THR A 634 -11.68 55.35 9.12
C THR A 634 -10.87 55.85 10.32
N ILE A 635 -9.82 55.13 10.76
CA ILE A 635 -9.12 55.35 12.04
C ILE A 635 -7.85 56.22 11.90
N GLU A 636 -7.65 56.88 10.76
CA GLU A 636 -6.41 57.61 10.44
C GLU A 636 -6.01 58.72 11.44
N HIS A 637 -6.92 59.25 12.28
CA HIS A 637 -6.69 60.47 13.07
C HIS A 637 -7.01 60.34 14.58
N GLY A 638 -6.99 59.13 15.15
CA GLY A 638 -7.17 58.89 16.58
C GLY A 638 -8.59 59.18 17.08
N ILE A 639 -9.27 58.17 17.60
CA ILE A 639 -10.69 58.26 17.99
C ILE A 639 -10.92 59.35 19.04
N GLN A 640 -10.01 59.51 20.01
CA GLN A 640 -10.13 60.54 21.04
C GLN A 640 -10.24 61.96 20.47
N LYS A 641 -9.45 62.30 19.45
CA LYS A 641 -9.52 63.63 18.81
C LYS A 641 -10.85 63.86 18.11
N LYS A 642 -11.42 62.80 17.51
CA LYS A 642 -12.74 62.88 16.88
C LYS A 642 -13.86 63.05 17.90
N ILE A 643 -13.77 62.39 19.07
CA ILE A 643 -14.73 62.58 20.17
C ILE A 643 -14.74 64.05 20.62
N THR A 644 -13.58 64.64 20.90
CA THR A 644 -13.48 66.05 21.29
C THR A 644 -13.96 67.02 20.19
N ALA A 645 -13.74 66.69 18.91
CA ALA A 645 -14.26 67.48 17.80
C ALA A 645 -15.79 67.44 17.72
N ILE A 646 -16.41 66.28 17.99
CA ILE A 646 -17.88 66.14 18.06
C ILE A 646 -18.45 67.03 19.15
N GLU A 647 -17.88 67.00 20.36
CA GLU A 647 -18.31 67.83 21.49
C GLU A 647 -18.34 69.31 21.09
N THR A 648 -17.27 69.78 20.44
CA THR A 648 -17.16 71.17 19.99
C THR A 648 -18.19 71.50 18.89
N GLU A 649 -18.39 70.58 17.93
CA GLU A 649 -19.35 70.77 16.83
C GLU A 649 -20.80 70.82 17.32
N ILE A 650 -21.18 70.06 18.36
CA ILE A 650 -22.51 70.15 18.99
C ILE A 650 -22.78 71.57 19.50
N ASP A 651 -21.83 72.14 20.25
CA ASP A 651 -21.96 73.48 20.80
C ASP A 651 -22.02 74.55 19.70
N GLU A 652 -21.26 74.38 18.62
CA GLU A 652 -21.31 75.28 17.46
C GLU A 652 -22.65 75.22 16.71
N ILE A 653 -23.18 74.02 16.47
CA ILE A 653 -24.49 73.86 15.82
C ILE A 653 -25.58 74.46 16.72
N TYR A 654 -25.52 74.24 18.04
CA TYR A 654 -26.49 74.82 18.97
C TYR A 654 -26.47 76.34 18.92
N LYS A 655 -25.29 76.98 19.00
CA LYS A 655 -25.15 78.44 18.87
C LYS A 655 -25.64 78.95 17.50
N ASN A 656 -25.37 78.21 16.43
CA ASN A 656 -25.85 78.59 15.10
C ASN A 656 -27.39 78.55 15.01
N PHE A 657 -28.01 77.51 15.54
CA PHE A 657 -29.47 77.39 15.60
C PHE A 657 -30.09 78.47 16.48
N GLU A 658 -29.52 78.73 17.65
CA GLU A 658 -29.93 79.82 18.54
C GLU A 658 -29.87 81.18 17.84
N ASN A 659 -28.74 81.52 17.21
CA ASN A 659 -28.58 82.78 16.48
C ASN A 659 -29.56 82.90 15.31
N THR A 660 -29.78 81.81 14.57
CA THR A 660 -30.75 81.79 13.46
C THR A 660 -32.16 82.03 14.00
N ILE A 661 -32.57 81.34 15.07
CA ILE A 661 -33.86 81.55 15.71
C ILE A 661 -33.99 82.99 16.21
N LEU A 662 -33.01 83.54 16.91
CA LEU A 662 -33.04 84.93 17.42
C LEU A 662 -33.13 85.96 16.30
N THR A 663 -32.43 85.74 15.19
CA THR A 663 -32.49 86.60 14.01
C THR A 663 -33.88 86.58 13.40
N GLU A 664 -34.44 85.39 13.18
CA GLU A 664 -35.77 85.24 12.61
C GLU A 664 -36.89 85.69 13.57
N LEU A 665 -36.72 85.50 14.88
CA LEU A 665 -37.65 86.02 15.90
C LEU A 665 -37.78 87.55 15.81
N ASN A 666 -36.69 88.26 15.50
CA ASN A 666 -36.74 89.70 15.28
C ASN A 666 -37.47 90.05 13.97
N ASN A 667 -37.24 89.29 12.90
CA ASN A 667 -37.89 89.51 11.59
C ASN A 667 -39.41 89.26 11.66
N TYR A 668 -39.85 88.27 12.44
CA TYR A 668 -41.25 87.86 12.56
C TYR A 668 -41.93 88.35 13.85
N LYS A 669 -41.36 89.37 14.52
CA LYS A 669 -41.88 89.90 15.79
C LYS A 669 -43.34 90.36 15.70
N ASP A 670 -43.74 90.89 14.54
CA ASP A 670 -45.12 91.32 14.31
C ASP A 670 -46.12 90.16 14.31
N ASN A 671 -45.68 88.92 14.07
CA ASN A 671 -46.53 87.72 14.08
C ASN A 671 -46.89 87.25 15.50
N LEU A 672 -46.29 87.81 16.55
CA LEU A 672 -46.58 87.45 17.95
C LEU A 672 -48.06 87.65 18.33
N LYS A 673 -48.77 88.55 17.64
CA LYS A 673 -50.21 88.79 17.83
C LYS A 673 -51.10 87.61 17.39
N TYR A 674 -50.56 86.69 16.59
CA TYR A 674 -51.29 85.55 16.03
C TYR A 674 -51.06 84.24 16.80
N LEU A 675 -50.16 84.23 17.79
CA LEU A 675 -49.92 83.08 18.65
C LEU A 675 -50.94 82.98 19.79
N SER A 676 -51.19 81.77 20.28
CA SER A 676 -51.97 81.57 21.51
C SER A 676 -51.24 82.13 22.73
N ALA A 677 -51.97 82.40 23.82
CA ALA A 677 -51.38 82.97 25.04
C ALA A 677 -50.23 82.12 25.63
N ALA A 678 -50.30 80.80 25.50
CA ALA A 678 -49.25 79.89 25.98
C ALA A 678 -48.01 79.92 25.08
N GLU A 679 -48.17 79.88 23.75
CA GLU A 679 -47.06 79.96 22.79
C GLU A 679 -46.36 81.32 22.85
N LYS A 680 -47.16 82.40 22.93
CA LYS A 680 -46.67 83.77 23.04
C LYS A 680 -45.80 83.95 24.29
N LYS A 681 -46.22 83.41 25.44
CA LYS A 681 -45.43 83.45 26.68
C LYS A 681 -44.08 82.73 26.54
N SER A 682 -44.05 81.58 25.88
CA SER A 682 -42.81 80.83 25.65
C SER A 682 -41.85 81.57 24.70
N VAL A 683 -42.37 82.18 23.64
CA VAL A 683 -41.57 82.93 22.66
C VAL A 683 -41.09 84.29 23.22
N GLU A 684 -41.94 85.00 23.97
CA GLU A 684 -41.56 86.26 24.64
C GLU A 684 -40.45 86.07 25.69
N GLY A 685 -40.40 84.89 26.32
CA GLY A 685 -39.32 84.53 27.22
C GLY A 685 -37.95 84.53 26.54
N ILE A 686 -37.88 84.07 25.29
CA ILE A 686 -36.65 84.07 24.48
C ILE A 686 -36.27 85.49 24.08
N ILE A 687 -37.24 86.30 23.65
CA ILE A 687 -37.01 87.71 23.28
C ILE A 687 -36.45 88.51 24.46
N LYS A 688 -36.99 88.29 25.66
CA LYS A 688 -36.55 89.00 26.87
C LYS A 688 -35.14 88.59 27.31
N ASN A 689 -34.85 87.29 27.24
CA ASN A 689 -33.57 86.75 27.72
C ASN A 689 -32.48 86.75 26.65
N SER A 690 -32.84 86.99 25.37
CA SER A 690 -31.95 86.94 24.20
C SER A 690 -31.19 85.61 24.06
N CYS A 691 -31.77 84.53 24.56
CA CYS A 691 -31.24 83.17 24.49
C CYS A 691 -32.38 82.15 24.54
N LEU A 692 -32.11 80.94 24.03
CA LEU A 692 -33.02 79.81 24.17
C LEU A 692 -33.09 79.36 25.65
N PRO A 693 -34.24 78.81 26.10
CA PRO A 693 -34.33 78.26 27.44
C PRO A 693 -33.43 77.02 27.58
N GLU A 694 -32.97 76.76 28.79
CA GLU A 694 -32.11 75.62 29.13
C GLU A 694 -32.74 74.27 28.74
N GLN A 695 -34.07 74.17 28.83
CA GLN A 695 -34.85 73.04 28.34
C GLN A 695 -35.83 73.49 27.27
N ILE A 696 -35.79 72.82 26.13
CA ILE A 696 -36.70 73.05 25.01
C ILE A 696 -37.83 72.04 25.08
N ASP A 697 -39.07 72.48 24.97
CA ASP A 697 -40.26 71.63 24.93
C ASP A 697 -41.00 71.73 23.59
N ASP A 698 -41.89 70.77 23.32
CA ASP A 698 -42.64 70.73 22.07
C ASP A 698 -43.52 71.97 21.86
N LYS A 699 -43.99 72.59 22.95
CA LYS A 699 -44.80 73.81 22.90
C LYS A 699 -44.01 74.97 22.33
N LEU A 700 -42.74 75.11 22.71
CA LEU A 700 -41.86 76.11 22.15
C LEU A 700 -41.60 75.87 20.67
N ILE A 701 -41.37 74.61 20.25
CA ILE A 701 -41.17 74.26 18.83
C ILE A 701 -42.39 74.62 17.98
N VAL A 702 -43.59 74.28 18.46
CA VAL A 702 -44.86 74.64 17.78
C VAL A 702 -45.02 76.16 17.73
N GLY A 703 -44.73 76.86 18.82
CA GLY A 703 -44.76 78.33 18.87
C GLY A 703 -43.81 78.99 17.88
N LEU A 704 -42.57 78.49 17.76
CA LEU A 704 -41.59 78.98 16.79
C LEU A 704 -42.02 78.71 15.35
N ASN A 705 -42.48 77.49 15.05
CA ASN A 705 -42.99 77.13 13.71
C ASN A 705 -44.21 77.97 13.31
N ASN A 706 -45.13 78.20 14.24
CA ASN A 706 -46.29 79.06 14.01
C ASN A 706 -45.86 80.51 13.80
N LEU A 707 -44.90 81.04 14.56
CA LEU A 707 -44.41 82.41 14.39
C LEU A 707 -43.73 82.63 13.02
N PHE A 708 -42.88 81.69 12.61
CA PHE A 708 -42.18 81.73 11.32
C PHE A 708 -43.07 81.36 10.13
N SER A 709 -44.32 80.99 10.37
CA SER A 709 -45.33 80.82 9.33
C SER A 709 -46.06 82.15 9.07
N GLU A 710 -46.44 82.41 7.82
CA GLU A 710 -47.24 83.58 7.44
C GLU A 710 -48.68 83.42 7.96
N LEU A 711 -48.90 83.74 9.24
CA LEU A 711 -50.23 83.62 9.86
C LEU A 711 -51.15 84.77 9.43
N GLU A 712 -52.35 84.44 8.98
CA GLU A 712 -53.40 85.40 8.63
C GLU A 712 -54.47 85.44 9.73
N SER A 713 -54.75 86.64 10.26
CA SER A 713 -55.92 86.82 11.12
C SER A 713 -57.14 87.18 10.30
N VAL A 714 -58.22 86.45 10.57
CA VAL A 714 -59.55 86.77 10.05
C VAL A 714 -60.40 87.16 11.25
N SER A 715 -60.95 88.37 11.23
CA SER A 715 -61.85 88.81 12.27
C SER A 715 -63.27 88.28 12.04
N ILE A 716 -63.92 87.87 13.13
CA ILE A 716 -65.30 87.40 13.16
C ILE A 716 -66.13 88.52 13.75
N ASN A 717 -67.02 89.07 12.92
CA ASN A 717 -68.04 90.00 13.34
C ASN A 717 -69.31 89.23 13.72
N LEU A 718 -69.72 89.30 14.99
CA LEU A 718 -70.91 88.60 15.48
C LEU A 718 -72.21 89.11 14.84
N ASN A 719 -72.30 90.39 14.52
CA ASN A 719 -73.48 90.95 13.85
C ASN A 719 -73.58 90.44 12.41
N GLU A 720 -72.46 90.37 11.69
CA GLU A 720 -72.45 89.79 10.34
C GLU A 720 -72.76 88.29 10.36
N MET A 721 -72.27 87.56 11.37
CA MET A 721 -72.60 86.14 11.58
C MET A 721 -74.10 85.96 11.81
N VAL A 722 -74.70 86.75 12.71
CA VAL A 722 -76.15 86.72 12.98
C VAL A 722 -76.94 87.13 11.73
N GLN A 723 -76.54 88.20 11.03
CA GLN A 723 -77.20 88.62 9.79
C GLN A 723 -77.11 87.56 8.69
N THR A 724 -75.98 86.87 8.56
CA THR A 724 -75.80 85.82 7.54
C THR A 724 -76.66 84.59 7.85
N ILE A 725 -76.78 84.25 9.13
CA ILE A 725 -77.57 83.09 9.58
C ILE A 725 -79.08 83.38 9.52
N PHE A 726 -79.51 84.60 9.87
CA PHE A 726 -80.92 85.00 9.96
C PHE A 726 -81.34 85.97 8.81
N SER A 727 -80.65 85.92 7.66
CA SER A 727 -80.82 86.90 6.57
C SER A 727 -82.23 86.96 5.97
N GLU A 728 -82.96 85.84 6.02
CA GLU A 728 -84.28 85.69 5.37
C GLU A 728 -85.44 85.69 6.39
N SER A 729 -85.16 85.36 7.66
CA SER A 729 -86.16 85.18 8.72
C SER A 729 -85.51 85.23 10.10
N GLN A 730 -86.22 85.78 11.10
CA GLN A 730 -85.81 85.72 12.52
C GLN A 730 -85.97 84.32 13.15
N LEU A 731 -86.71 83.41 12.49
CA LEU A 731 -86.91 82.02 12.89
C LEU A 731 -86.36 81.10 11.79
N VAL A 732 -85.35 80.30 12.13
CA VAL A 732 -84.65 79.39 11.21
C VAL A 732 -84.61 78.00 11.85
N ASP A 733 -84.88 76.94 11.08
CA ASP A 733 -84.76 75.56 11.58
C ASP A 733 -83.29 75.15 11.75
N TYR A 734 -83.04 74.11 12.55
CA TYR A 734 -81.68 73.68 12.89
C TYR A 734 -80.83 73.31 11.65
N PRO A 735 -81.33 72.53 10.67
CA PRO A 735 -80.55 72.22 9.46
C PRO A 735 -80.17 73.47 8.66
N THR A 736 -81.08 74.44 8.55
CA THR A 736 -80.81 75.69 7.85
C THR A 736 -79.80 76.55 8.63
N PHE A 737 -79.88 76.57 9.96
CA PHE A 737 -78.89 77.23 10.81
C PHE A 737 -77.48 76.66 10.62
N GLU A 738 -77.33 75.33 10.64
CA GLU A 738 -76.02 74.67 10.44
C GLU A 738 -75.47 74.94 9.04
N LYS A 739 -76.31 74.88 8.01
CA LYS A 739 -75.93 75.18 6.63
C LYS A 739 -75.43 76.63 6.50
N LYS A 740 -76.20 77.60 6.97
CA LYS A 740 -75.82 79.03 6.92
C LYS A 740 -74.58 79.33 7.75
N LEU A 741 -74.39 78.66 8.90
CA LEU A 741 -73.17 78.76 9.70
C LEU A 741 -71.94 78.20 8.96
N ASN A 742 -72.09 77.08 8.26
CA ASN A 742 -71.00 76.51 7.46
C ASN A 742 -70.68 77.37 6.23
N GLU A 743 -71.68 77.96 5.58
CA GLU A 743 -71.49 78.96 4.52
C GLU A 743 -70.72 80.18 5.05
N PHE A 744 -71.05 80.67 6.25
CA PHE A 744 -70.31 81.75 6.91
C PHE A 744 -68.85 81.34 7.20
N LYS A 745 -68.61 80.14 7.74
CA LYS A 745 -67.24 79.61 7.95
C LYS A 745 -66.46 79.55 6.63
N GLN A 746 -67.06 79.03 5.56
CA GLN A 746 -66.42 78.97 4.25
C GLN A 746 -66.14 80.37 3.68
N LYS A 747 -67.05 81.32 3.86
CA LYS A 747 -66.87 82.73 3.47
C LYS A 747 -65.68 83.36 4.19
N LEU A 748 -65.49 83.09 5.49
CA LEU A 748 -64.37 83.62 6.29
C LEU A 748 -63.00 83.12 5.81
N VAL A 749 -62.93 81.90 5.29
CA VAL A 749 -61.67 81.23 4.93
C VAL A 749 -61.50 81.05 3.42
N ALA A 750 -62.37 81.66 2.62
CA ALA A 750 -62.37 81.55 1.16
C ALA A 750 -61.05 82.08 0.56
N GLY A 751 -60.36 81.24 -0.21
CA GLY A 751 -59.09 81.58 -0.85
C GLY A 751 -57.88 81.60 0.09
N LYS A 752 -58.03 81.14 1.34
CA LYS A 752 -56.97 81.17 2.38
C LYS A 752 -56.57 79.75 2.81
N ASP A 753 -55.33 79.59 3.26
CA ASP A 753 -54.82 78.32 3.79
C ASP A 753 -55.30 78.11 5.23
N LEU A 754 -56.14 77.08 5.43
CA LEU A 754 -56.72 76.73 6.74
C LEU A 754 -55.67 76.53 7.85
N ALA A 755 -54.45 76.07 7.50
CA ALA A 755 -53.38 75.87 8.48
C ALA A 755 -52.82 77.21 9.03
N LYS A 756 -52.90 78.27 8.22
CA LYS A 756 -52.35 79.61 8.50
C LYS A 756 -53.37 80.59 9.10
N ILE A 757 -54.65 80.22 9.16
CA ILE A 757 -55.72 81.12 9.66
C ILE A 757 -55.81 81.10 11.18
N ARG A 758 -55.94 82.28 11.79
CA ARG A 758 -56.29 82.47 13.21
C ARG A 758 -57.52 83.37 13.33
N LEU A 759 -58.59 82.83 13.88
CA LEU A 759 -59.87 83.53 14.02
C LEU A 759 -59.83 84.43 15.26
N LYS A 760 -60.14 85.72 15.09
CA LYS A 760 -60.22 86.71 16.17
C LYS A 760 -61.64 87.27 16.26
N LEU A 761 -62.17 87.49 17.45
CA LEU A 761 -63.47 88.16 17.63
C LEU A 761 -63.31 89.69 17.47
N ASP A 762 -64.12 90.33 16.63
CA ASP A 762 -64.20 91.80 16.54
C ASP A 762 -65.17 92.33 17.61
N GLU A 763 -64.58 92.97 18.62
CA GLU A 763 -65.19 93.67 19.76
C GLU A 763 -66.15 92.89 20.68
N ALA A 764 -65.92 93.05 21.98
CA ALA A 764 -66.71 92.46 23.05
C ALA A 764 -68.08 93.15 23.15
N ILE A 765 -69.12 92.33 23.31
CA ILE A 765 -70.27 92.72 24.14
C ILE A 765 -70.01 92.18 25.53
#